data_AF-A0A0S9Q0Y9-F1
#
_entry.id   AF-A0A0S9Q0Y9-F1
#
_cell.length_a   1.000
_cell.length_b   1.000
_cell.length_c   1.000
_cell.angle_alpha   90.00
_cell.angle_beta   90.00
_cell.angle_gamma   90.00
#
_symmetry.space_group_name_H-M   'P 1'
#
loop_
_entity.id
_entity.type
_entity.pdbx_description
1 polymer ?
#
loop_
_entity_poly.entity_id
_entity_poly.type
_entity_poly.pdbx_seq_one_letter_code
_entity_poly.pdbx_strand_id
1 'polypeptide(L)'
;MSHRSCTARPRTRLLAAALLLVLPTALLPAVAGVPGAVAHEGHATAAPAAGAPGAAVSAPAAGSPFAPAAGAAQRRTTEQPAARRAPQLPDRFRDTVVMSRLDEPTAIDFADDGRVFVAEKPGVVKVFDSLDDPTGEVFADLNATVMNYWDRGLLGMTLAPDFPEDPSVYVLYAYDHLPGDPAPAPRWGRPGAYYDECADPVGVGCTVGARVSRLTAEGDRMAGEEEVLVEDGCLQYPSHATGSVAFGPDGYLYASIGEGASFTFDDYGQGGGNPCRDPFDPDHPREAQGGSLRSQDIRTYGDPLGLDGTVVRLDPTTGLGAPDNALVDSGDANAARMVAHGLRNPFRFTFRPGTDEVWVGDVGGSRFEEINRIADPTAGVRNFGWPCYEGAERNPAFDVLDVRMCEDLYADAGTPLAAAEPFFRYATRGQHVAAGEACPTGSASVSGLDFVAQDSDYPAWLRGALVFSDYSRRCIWAMPAGADGLPDPDRVVPLVEGAASPIGLVTGPGGDLFYLDLGIDDLGYPTASGGAVHRISHHPGNQPPVADLRADRTWGPLPLTTVLDASGSTDADGDALTYAWDLDADGDYDDATGPRVEQTWTEARNAPVAVRVADAGAADRAALTLFPGDTPPEVTLAEPTADLRWSVGQQITVSAGATDAEDGEVDPGAWQIGLSIKHCPSICHTHPVEVVSYTSTTTFTAPDHEYPSSLAVTVAATDSRGLTTTRELTLEPDPQRVRFGSNVRGASLSVAGERVRAGRVRTFITGSTVTLAAPRVQRVDGRRWVFRRWSDGSARVHALVVPDRGDRTPTLRALYRRARG
;
A
#
# COMPACT_ATOMS: atom_id res chain seq x y z
N MET A 1 8.56 49.24 41.84
CA MET A 1 9.15 50.21 42.81
C MET A 1 10.38 50.88 42.18
N SER A 2 11.06 51.77 42.91
CA SER A 2 12.00 52.79 42.38
C SER A 2 13.33 52.28 41.78
N HIS A 3 13.99 53.16 41.02
CA HIS A 3 15.27 53.02 40.33
C HIS A 3 16.51 52.73 41.22
N ARG A 4 17.55 52.10 40.64
CA ARG A 4 18.91 52.66 40.32
C ARG A 4 19.82 51.51 39.82
N SER A 5 20.63 51.58 38.76
CA SER A 5 21.40 52.64 38.04
C SER A 5 22.81 52.90 38.59
N CYS A 6 23.84 52.43 37.85
CA CYS A 6 25.18 53.02 37.59
C CYS A 6 26.10 51.96 36.94
N THR A 7 27.04 52.15 36.00
CA THR A 7 27.39 53.14 34.95
C THR A 7 28.82 52.80 34.49
N ALA A 8 29.09 52.61 33.19
CA ALA A 8 30.41 52.87 32.59
C ALA A 8 30.35 53.02 31.04
N ARG A 9 31.12 53.98 30.52
CA ARG A 9 31.42 54.35 29.11
C ARG A 9 32.78 55.12 29.17
N PRO A 10 33.43 55.61 28.08
CA PRO A 10 33.06 55.72 26.65
C PRO A 10 34.06 54.87 25.77
N ARG A 11 34.43 55.09 24.49
CA ARG A 11 34.44 56.23 23.53
C ARG A 11 34.22 55.79 22.08
N THR A 12 33.89 56.78 21.25
CA THR A 12 33.62 56.74 19.80
C THR A 12 34.86 57.00 18.93
N ARG A 13 34.79 56.61 17.64
CA ARG A 13 34.91 57.55 16.49
C ARG A 13 34.42 56.93 15.16
N LEU A 14 33.96 57.79 14.25
CA LEU A 14 33.56 57.48 12.87
C LEU A 14 34.63 57.96 11.88
N LEU A 15 34.57 57.42 10.64
CA LEU A 15 34.81 58.03 9.31
C LEU A 15 35.31 56.92 8.34
N ALA A 16 35.07 56.87 7.03
CA ALA A 16 33.94 57.17 6.13
C ALA A 16 34.50 57.32 4.69
N ALA A 17 33.80 56.75 3.70
CA ALA A 17 33.93 56.98 2.24
C ALA A 17 35.24 56.63 1.49
N ALA A 18 35.12 55.85 0.40
CA ALA A 18 35.41 56.29 -0.99
C ALA A 18 35.34 55.11 -2.00
N LEU A 19 34.95 55.40 -3.25
CA LEU A 19 34.70 54.48 -4.37
C LEU A 19 35.79 54.62 -5.45
N LEU A 20 36.21 53.54 -6.14
CA LEU A 20 36.51 53.52 -7.59
C LEU A 20 36.87 52.13 -8.18
N LEU A 21 36.64 51.96 -9.48
CA LEU A 21 36.99 50.78 -10.30
C LEU A 21 38.43 50.88 -10.86
N VAL A 22 38.97 49.76 -11.37
CA VAL A 22 39.58 49.64 -12.73
C VAL A 22 39.94 48.17 -13.08
N LEU A 23 39.83 47.80 -14.36
CA LEU A 23 40.25 46.50 -14.95
C LEU A 23 41.68 46.56 -15.52
N PRO A 24 42.35 45.42 -15.75
CA PRO A 24 42.62 45.05 -17.16
C PRO A 24 42.60 43.54 -17.50
N THR A 25 42.61 43.26 -18.80
CA THR A 25 42.71 41.95 -19.48
C THR A 25 44.20 41.56 -19.72
N ALA A 26 44.63 40.47 -20.39
CA ALA A 26 44.03 39.40 -21.21
C ALA A 26 44.99 38.18 -21.31
N LEU A 27 44.53 37.00 -21.78
CA LEU A 27 45.04 36.32 -23.01
C LEU A 27 44.42 34.91 -23.29
N LEU A 28 44.48 34.48 -24.56
CA LEU A 28 43.97 33.24 -25.19
C LEU A 28 45.15 32.53 -25.92
N PRO A 29 45.12 31.22 -26.31
CA PRO A 29 44.20 30.55 -27.28
C PRO A 29 43.57 29.23 -26.73
N ALA A 30 42.51 28.60 -27.29
CA ALA A 30 42.22 28.06 -28.65
C ALA A 30 43.13 26.85 -29.05
N VAL A 31 42.69 25.75 -29.70
CA VAL A 31 41.62 25.48 -30.70
C VAL A 31 40.96 24.08 -30.48
N ALA A 32 39.81 23.81 -31.13
CA ALA A 32 38.94 22.62 -31.02
C ALA A 32 39.41 21.31 -31.72
N GLY A 33 38.70 20.18 -31.46
CA GLY A 33 38.80 18.91 -32.22
C GLY A 33 37.82 17.80 -31.76
N VAL A 34 37.08 17.20 -32.70
CA VAL A 34 36.04 16.14 -32.58
C VAL A 34 36.12 15.29 -33.87
N PRO A 35 35.69 14.01 -33.99
CA PRO A 35 35.36 12.94 -33.02
C PRO A 35 36.31 11.71 -33.18
N GLY A 36 35.93 10.53 -32.68
CA GLY A 36 36.33 9.25 -33.32
C GLY A 36 36.40 8.01 -32.42
N ALA A 37 35.37 7.17 -32.42
CA ALA A 37 35.48 5.77 -31.98
C ALA A 37 35.99 4.90 -33.14
N VAL A 38 36.94 4.00 -32.88
CA VAL A 38 37.56 3.13 -33.91
C VAL A 38 37.10 1.69 -33.71
N ALA A 39 36.55 1.09 -34.77
CA ALA A 39 36.14 -0.30 -34.79
C ALA A 39 37.34 -1.27 -34.97
N HIS A 40 37.16 -2.53 -34.60
CA HIS A 40 38.04 -3.61 -35.04
C HIS A 40 37.26 -4.88 -35.40
N GLU A 41 37.18 -5.17 -36.69
CA GLU A 41 36.84 -6.51 -37.20
C GLU A 41 38.02 -7.47 -36.98
N GLY A 42 37.78 -8.80 -36.95
CA GLY A 42 38.81 -9.73 -36.45
C GLY A 42 38.78 -11.23 -36.76
N HIS A 43 38.00 -11.74 -37.73
CA HIS A 43 38.10 -13.13 -38.26
C HIS A 43 37.79 -14.31 -37.27
N ALA A 44 37.76 -15.59 -37.67
CA ALA A 44 37.00 -16.26 -38.74
C ALA A 44 37.25 -17.80 -38.73
N THR A 45 36.26 -18.58 -39.18
CA THR A 45 36.34 -19.95 -39.79
C THR A 45 36.71 -21.22 -38.99
N ALA A 46 36.04 -22.31 -39.42
CA ALA A 46 36.49 -23.72 -39.56
C ALA A 46 36.27 -24.74 -38.41
N ALA A 47 35.23 -25.58 -38.61
CA ALA A 47 35.18 -27.00 -38.23
C ALA A 47 35.91 -27.85 -39.34
N PRO A 48 35.95 -29.22 -39.39
CA PRO A 48 34.96 -30.17 -38.85
C PRO A 48 35.43 -31.61 -38.40
N ALA A 49 34.42 -32.39 -37.98
CA ALA A 49 34.17 -33.82 -38.30
C ALA A 49 34.76 -35.02 -37.50
N ALA A 50 33.81 -35.95 -37.23
CA ALA A 50 33.90 -37.43 -37.19
C ALA A 50 34.48 -38.19 -35.96
N GLY A 51 33.72 -39.18 -35.48
CA GLY A 51 34.16 -40.15 -34.44
C GLY A 51 33.06 -41.01 -33.80
N ALA A 52 32.58 -42.06 -34.48
CA ALA A 52 31.70 -43.13 -33.98
C ALA A 52 32.09 -44.46 -34.70
N PRO A 53 31.78 -45.70 -34.23
CA PRO A 53 30.61 -46.13 -33.44
C PRO A 53 30.89 -47.17 -32.32
N GLY A 54 29.86 -47.75 -31.68
CA GLY A 54 30.00 -48.92 -30.79
C GLY A 54 28.74 -49.37 -30.01
N ALA A 55 28.12 -50.46 -30.45
CA ALA A 55 26.95 -51.14 -29.85
C ALA A 55 27.27 -51.88 -28.51
N ALA A 56 26.34 -52.53 -27.78
CA ALA A 56 24.91 -52.36 -27.43
C ALA A 56 24.45 -53.65 -26.68
N VAL A 57 23.77 -53.57 -25.52
CA VAL A 57 23.17 -54.75 -24.83
C VAL A 57 21.82 -54.38 -24.16
N SER A 58 20.85 -55.29 -24.30
CA SER A 58 19.43 -55.33 -23.87
C SER A 58 18.94 -54.60 -22.60
N ALA A 59 17.71 -54.08 -22.69
CA ALA A 59 16.81 -53.71 -21.57
C ALA A 59 16.07 -54.95 -20.97
N PRO A 60 15.35 -54.83 -19.83
CA PRO A 60 13.96 -54.30 -19.81
C PRO A 60 13.62 -53.43 -18.57
N ALA A 61 12.41 -52.87 -18.35
CA ALA A 61 11.40 -52.25 -19.23
C ALA A 61 10.25 -51.66 -18.37
N ALA A 62 10.17 -50.33 -18.25
CA ALA A 62 9.01 -49.50 -17.82
C ALA A 62 9.42 -48.02 -17.98
N GLY A 63 8.63 -47.07 -18.50
CA GLY A 63 7.23 -47.08 -18.93
C GLY A 63 6.40 -46.15 -18.03
N SER A 64 6.12 -44.89 -18.36
CA SER A 64 6.41 -44.14 -19.60
C SER A 64 6.64 -42.64 -19.32
N PRO A 65 7.42 -41.91 -20.16
CA PRO A 65 7.52 -40.45 -20.09
C PRO A 65 6.43 -39.75 -20.93
N PHE A 66 6.05 -38.53 -20.54
CA PHE A 66 5.34 -37.62 -21.43
C PHE A 66 6.32 -37.02 -22.46
N ALA A 67 5.89 -36.91 -23.72
CA ALA A 67 6.61 -36.19 -24.77
C ALA A 67 6.06 -34.75 -24.87
N PRO A 68 6.89 -33.75 -25.23
CA PRO A 68 6.41 -32.39 -25.47
C PRO A 68 5.61 -32.36 -26.77
N ALA A 69 4.32 -32.04 -26.69
CA ALA A 69 3.51 -31.72 -27.85
C ALA A 69 3.82 -30.29 -28.30
N ALA A 70 4.20 -30.10 -29.57
CA ALA A 70 4.29 -28.77 -30.16
C ALA A 70 2.86 -28.22 -30.34
N GLY A 71 2.44 -27.34 -29.43
CA GLY A 71 1.13 -26.72 -29.48
C GLY A 71 1.03 -25.74 -30.66
N ALA A 72 0.07 -25.96 -31.55
CA ALA A 72 -0.31 -24.93 -32.51
C ALA A 72 -0.93 -23.74 -31.76
N ALA A 73 -0.70 -22.52 -32.25
CA ALA A 73 -1.24 -21.30 -31.67
C ALA A 73 -2.78 -21.26 -31.82
N GLN A 74 -3.49 -21.83 -30.84
CA GLN A 74 -4.91 -21.61 -30.68
C GLN A 74 -5.10 -20.14 -30.27
N ARG A 75 -5.77 -19.36 -31.13
CA ARG A 75 -6.36 -18.09 -30.71
C ARG A 75 -7.39 -18.41 -29.62
N ARG A 76 -7.00 -18.24 -28.35
CA ARG A 76 -7.99 -18.05 -27.30
C ARG A 76 -8.70 -16.75 -27.63
N THR A 77 -9.99 -16.83 -27.92
CA THR A 77 -10.88 -15.71 -27.61
C THR A 77 -10.67 -15.41 -26.13
N THR A 78 -10.32 -14.17 -25.80
CA THR A 78 -10.22 -13.71 -24.41
C THR A 78 -11.58 -13.87 -23.77
N GLU A 79 -11.70 -14.90 -22.93
CA GLU A 79 -12.84 -15.08 -22.06
C GLU A 79 -12.85 -13.87 -21.11
N GLN A 80 -13.97 -13.13 -21.11
CA GLN A 80 -14.12 -11.91 -20.32
C GLN A 80 -13.79 -12.24 -18.85
N PRO A 81 -12.98 -11.43 -18.15
CA PRO A 81 -12.60 -11.72 -16.76
C PRO A 81 -13.86 -11.96 -15.94
N ALA A 82 -13.87 -13.05 -15.18
CA ALA A 82 -15.06 -13.47 -14.43
C ALA A 82 -15.51 -12.35 -13.50
N ALA A 83 -16.75 -11.89 -13.67
CA ALA A 83 -17.25 -10.70 -12.98
C ALA A 83 -17.05 -10.79 -11.45
N ARG A 84 -16.57 -9.68 -10.86
CA ARG A 84 -16.33 -9.52 -9.40
C ARG A 84 -17.56 -10.08 -8.66
N ARG A 85 -17.38 -11.13 -7.84
CA ARG A 85 -18.50 -11.66 -7.03
C ARG A 85 -18.99 -10.51 -6.15
N ALA A 86 -20.29 -10.22 -6.19
CA ALA A 86 -20.89 -9.19 -5.36
C ALA A 86 -20.63 -9.49 -3.86
N PRO A 87 -20.48 -8.45 -3.01
CA PRO A 87 -20.34 -8.61 -1.58
C PRO A 87 -21.46 -9.48 -0.98
N GLN A 88 -21.14 -10.22 0.07
CA GLN A 88 -22.10 -11.03 0.82
C GLN A 88 -22.15 -10.49 2.25
N LEU A 89 -23.35 -10.21 2.73
CA LEU A 89 -23.61 -9.64 4.05
C LEU A 89 -24.66 -10.50 4.79
N PRO A 90 -24.78 -10.39 6.12
CA PRO A 90 -25.88 -10.98 6.87
C PRO A 90 -27.26 -10.47 6.40
N ASP A 91 -28.31 -11.26 6.63
CA ASP A 91 -29.70 -10.85 6.37
C ASP A 91 -29.99 -9.44 6.94
N ARG A 92 -30.73 -8.61 6.18
CA ARG A 92 -31.10 -7.22 6.50
C ARG A 92 -29.97 -6.18 6.42
N PHE A 93 -28.75 -6.55 6.02
CA PHE A 93 -27.69 -5.57 5.74
C PHE A 93 -27.57 -5.26 4.24
N ARG A 94 -27.23 -4.02 3.92
CA ARG A 94 -26.95 -3.54 2.55
C ARG A 94 -25.57 -2.86 2.50
N ASP A 95 -24.78 -3.19 1.48
CA ASP A 95 -23.60 -2.41 1.05
C ASP A 95 -24.05 -1.49 -0.10
N THR A 96 -23.77 -0.19 0.01
CA THR A 96 -24.14 0.83 -0.98
C THR A 96 -23.01 1.82 -1.17
N VAL A 97 -22.59 2.03 -2.42
CA VAL A 97 -21.71 3.15 -2.79
C VAL A 97 -22.47 4.47 -2.60
N VAL A 98 -21.98 5.34 -1.72
CA VAL A 98 -22.55 6.66 -1.47
C VAL A 98 -21.77 7.77 -2.17
N MET A 99 -20.45 7.61 -2.32
CA MET A 99 -19.58 8.55 -3.05
C MET A 99 -18.69 7.72 -4.00
N SER A 100 -18.38 8.24 -5.19
CA SER A 100 -17.60 7.52 -6.22
C SER A 100 -16.76 8.47 -7.04
N ARG A 101 -15.93 7.95 -7.95
CA ARG A 101 -14.98 8.73 -8.78
C ARG A 101 -13.95 9.51 -7.94
N LEU A 102 -13.57 8.94 -6.80
CA LEU A 102 -12.46 9.42 -5.97
C LEU A 102 -11.12 8.87 -6.52
N ASP A 103 -10.02 9.51 -6.16
CA ASP A 103 -8.67 9.15 -6.62
C ASP A 103 -7.86 8.49 -5.50
N GLU A 104 -7.86 7.14 -5.46
CA GLU A 104 -7.26 6.33 -4.38
C GLU A 104 -7.59 6.88 -2.96
N PRO A 105 -8.88 6.96 -2.54
CA PRO A 105 -9.26 7.59 -1.28
C PRO A 105 -8.74 6.82 -0.06
N THR A 106 -8.03 7.51 0.83
CA THR A 106 -7.32 6.91 1.98
C THR A 106 -7.97 7.18 3.32
N ALA A 107 -8.55 8.36 3.51
CA ALA A 107 -9.24 8.75 4.74
C ALA A 107 -10.50 9.57 4.43
N ILE A 108 -11.45 9.54 5.37
CA ILE A 108 -12.72 10.24 5.31
C ILE A 108 -13.06 10.72 6.73
N ASP A 109 -13.63 11.91 6.85
CA ASP A 109 -14.13 12.44 8.11
C ASP A 109 -15.38 13.31 7.87
N PHE A 110 -16.22 13.47 8.90
CA PHE A 110 -17.57 14.05 8.79
C PHE A 110 -17.71 15.27 9.70
N ALA A 111 -18.12 16.40 9.13
CA ALA A 111 -18.36 17.64 9.89
C ALA A 111 -19.75 17.65 10.55
N ASP A 112 -19.86 18.26 11.72
CA ASP A 112 -21.14 18.47 12.43
C ASP A 112 -22.11 19.40 11.65
N ASP A 113 -21.59 20.17 10.68
CA ASP A 113 -22.40 20.97 9.75
C ASP A 113 -22.98 20.17 8.56
N GLY A 114 -22.58 18.91 8.40
CA GLY A 114 -23.06 17.97 7.39
C GLY A 114 -22.10 17.72 6.21
N ARG A 115 -21.04 18.52 6.08
CA ARG A 115 -20.03 18.33 5.03
C ARG A 115 -19.21 17.05 5.23
N VAL A 116 -18.72 16.50 4.13
CA VAL A 116 -17.86 15.30 4.13
C VAL A 116 -16.50 15.66 3.56
N PHE A 117 -15.43 15.34 4.28
CA PHE A 117 -14.05 15.51 3.81
C PHE A 117 -13.48 14.15 3.40
N VAL A 118 -12.77 14.10 2.28
CA VAL A 118 -12.11 12.88 1.79
C VAL A 118 -10.67 13.20 1.38
N ALA A 119 -9.71 12.44 1.90
CA ALA A 119 -8.32 12.50 1.50
C ALA A 119 -8.02 11.47 0.40
N GLU A 120 -7.33 11.91 -0.63
CA GLU A 120 -6.96 11.14 -1.83
C GLU A 120 -5.43 10.94 -1.85
N LYS A 121 -4.97 9.70 -2.09
CA LYS A 121 -3.55 9.32 -1.91
C LYS A 121 -2.54 10.26 -2.62
N PRO A 122 -2.81 10.81 -3.82
CA PRO A 122 -1.92 11.76 -4.51
C PRO A 122 -1.64 13.09 -3.78
N GLY A 123 -2.26 13.34 -2.62
CA GLY A 123 -2.05 14.54 -1.81
C GLY A 123 -3.18 15.56 -1.87
N VAL A 124 -4.33 15.19 -2.40
CA VAL A 124 -5.52 16.07 -2.49
C VAL A 124 -6.45 15.79 -1.30
N VAL A 125 -7.05 16.85 -0.76
CA VAL A 125 -8.21 16.75 0.13
C VAL A 125 -9.39 17.38 -0.57
N LYS A 126 -10.49 16.63 -0.65
CA LYS A 126 -11.78 17.06 -1.19
C LYS A 126 -12.79 17.32 -0.09
N VAL A 127 -13.74 18.20 -0.37
CA VAL A 127 -14.90 18.49 0.49
C VAL A 127 -16.18 18.41 -0.33
N PHE A 128 -17.23 17.87 0.27
CA PHE A 128 -18.55 17.65 -0.33
C PHE A 128 -19.61 18.28 0.56
N ASP A 129 -20.65 18.87 -0.05
CA ASP A 129 -21.76 19.52 0.68
C ASP A 129 -22.53 18.54 1.58
N SER A 130 -22.57 17.25 1.20
CA SER A 130 -23.19 16.16 1.96
C SER A 130 -22.80 14.79 1.40
N LEU A 131 -23.27 13.71 2.03
CA LEU A 131 -23.20 12.34 1.48
C LEU A 131 -24.00 12.14 0.17
N ASP A 132 -24.93 13.04 -0.18
CA ASP A 132 -25.72 12.99 -1.41
C ASP A 132 -25.13 13.85 -2.55
N ASP A 133 -24.00 14.53 -2.30
CA ASP A 133 -23.30 15.38 -3.29
C ASP A 133 -22.38 14.52 -4.21
N PRO A 134 -22.63 14.48 -5.54
CA PRO A 134 -21.80 13.72 -6.47
C PRO A 134 -20.52 14.46 -6.90
N THR A 135 -20.24 15.67 -6.39
CA THR A 135 -19.44 16.70 -7.07
C THR A 135 -18.52 17.52 -6.16
N GLY A 136 -17.98 16.92 -5.09
CA GLY A 136 -17.12 17.61 -4.13
C GLY A 136 -15.92 18.36 -4.74
N GLU A 137 -15.67 19.55 -4.21
CA GLU A 137 -14.60 20.48 -4.58
C GLU A 137 -13.24 20.09 -3.96
N VAL A 138 -12.16 20.74 -4.41
CA VAL A 138 -10.81 20.57 -3.82
C VAL A 138 -10.64 21.54 -2.65
N PHE A 139 -10.57 21.01 -1.44
CA PHE A 139 -10.28 21.77 -0.23
C PHE A 139 -8.79 22.15 -0.16
N ALA A 140 -7.89 21.19 -0.39
CA ALA A 140 -6.45 21.39 -0.34
C ALA A 140 -5.73 20.53 -1.40
N ASP A 141 -4.60 21.05 -1.90
CA ASP A 141 -3.69 20.34 -2.80
C ASP A 141 -2.28 20.40 -2.18
N LEU A 142 -1.78 19.23 -1.79
CA LEU A 142 -0.45 19.00 -1.21
C LEU A 142 0.41 18.12 -2.14
N ASN A 143 0.02 17.90 -3.40
CA ASN A 143 0.76 17.03 -4.34
C ASN A 143 2.22 17.45 -4.55
N ALA A 144 2.54 18.75 -4.37
CA ALA A 144 3.91 19.24 -4.45
C ALA A 144 4.80 18.91 -3.23
N THR A 145 4.26 18.33 -2.16
CA THR A 145 5.00 17.90 -0.96
C THR A 145 4.72 16.45 -0.56
N VAL A 146 3.63 15.83 -1.02
CA VAL A 146 3.27 14.44 -0.77
C VAL A 146 4.01 13.52 -1.74
N MET A 147 4.79 12.55 -1.23
CA MET A 147 5.37 11.47 -2.04
C MET A 147 4.29 10.46 -2.42
N ASN A 148 3.72 10.54 -3.63
CA ASN A 148 2.80 9.52 -4.12
C ASN A 148 3.56 8.40 -4.85
N TYR A 149 3.85 7.31 -4.14
CA TYR A 149 4.54 6.16 -4.71
C TYR A 149 4.30 4.88 -3.88
N TRP A 150 3.78 3.82 -4.52
CA TRP A 150 3.39 2.55 -3.87
C TRP A 150 2.43 2.77 -2.69
N ASP A 151 2.82 2.42 -1.47
CA ASP A 151 2.00 2.57 -0.26
C ASP A 151 2.10 3.99 0.33
N ARG A 152 2.91 4.87 -0.24
CA ARG A 152 3.10 6.25 0.22
C ARG A 152 2.10 7.20 -0.42
N GLY A 153 1.72 8.21 0.35
CA GLY A 153 0.99 9.38 -0.11
C GLY A 153 0.43 10.13 1.09
N LEU A 154 -0.71 10.78 0.90
CA LEU A 154 -1.58 11.26 1.98
C LEU A 154 -2.41 10.07 2.48
N LEU A 155 -2.12 9.60 3.71
CA LEU A 155 -2.65 8.34 4.23
C LEU A 155 -3.58 8.50 5.43
N GLY A 156 -3.57 9.65 6.11
CA GLY A 156 -4.44 9.94 7.24
C GLY A 156 -4.93 11.38 7.23
N MET A 157 -6.16 11.58 7.70
CA MET A 157 -6.79 12.89 7.87
C MET A 157 -7.83 12.82 9.00
N THR A 158 -8.00 13.91 9.75
CA THR A 158 -9.14 14.12 10.65
C THR A 158 -9.50 15.61 10.78
N LEU A 159 -10.74 15.92 11.13
CA LEU A 159 -11.19 17.28 11.47
C LEU A 159 -10.88 17.60 12.95
N ALA A 160 -11.01 18.88 13.34
CA ALA A 160 -11.10 19.23 14.76
C ALA A 160 -12.40 18.67 15.38
N PRO A 161 -12.42 18.26 16.66
CA PRO A 161 -13.61 17.69 17.30
C PRO A 161 -14.79 18.67 17.44
N ASP A 162 -14.55 19.97 17.28
CA ASP A 162 -15.53 21.05 17.21
C ASP A 162 -15.45 21.81 15.87
N PHE A 163 -15.16 21.10 14.77
CA PHE A 163 -15.28 21.66 13.42
C PHE A 163 -16.77 21.84 13.03
N PRO A 164 -17.21 23.01 12.51
CA PRO A 164 -16.40 24.10 11.94
C PRO A 164 -16.03 25.26 12.88
N GLU A 165 -16.42 25.24 14.17
CA GLU A 165 -16.04 26.26 15.15
C GLU A 165 -14.52 26.36 15.39
N ASP A 166 -13.81 25.22 15.45
CA ASP A 166 -12.39 25.15 15.10
C ASP A 166 -12.25 24.72 13.62
N PRO A 167 -11.85 25.62 12.71
CA PRO A 167 -11.72 25.32 11.28
C PRO A 167 -10.48 24.48 10.94
N SER A 168 -9.84 23.83 11.92
CA SER A 168 -8.62 23.05 11.72
C SER A 168 -8.90 21.67 11.09
N VAL A 169 -8.12 21.32 10.06
CA VAL A 169 -8.07 20.00 9.44
C VAL A 169 -6.66 19.45 9.59
N TYR A 170 -6.51 18.23 10.09
CA TYR A 170 -5.21 17.62 10.40
C TYR A 170 -4.90 16.50 9.40
N VAL A 171 -3.67 16.45 8.89
CA VAL A 171 -3.24 15.51 7.86
C VAL A 171 -1.94 14.80 8.24
N LEU A 172 -1.80 13.55 7.78
CA LEU A 172 -0.61 12.71 7.94
C LEU A 172 -0.23 12.08 6.59
N TYR A 173 1.01 12.33 6.16
CA TYR A 173 1.50 11.89 4.87
C TYR A 173 3.00 11.56 4.86
N ALA A 174 3.41 10.83 3.82
CA ALA A 174 4.81 10.67 3.46
C ALA A 174 5.29 11.95 2.75
N TYR A 175 6.04 12.79 3.44
CA TYR A 175 6.52 14.08 2.96
C TYR A 175 7.79 13.89 2.12
N ASP A 176 7.76 14.29 0.83
CA ASP A 176 8.85 14.07 -0.13
C ASP A 176 10.07 14.98 0.13
N HIS A 177 10.77 14.64 1.21
CA HIS A 177 11.89 15.35 1.76
C HIS A 177 12.61 14.43 2.74
N LEU A 178 13.91 14.64 2.99
CA LEU A 178 14.63 13.87 4.02
C LEU A 178 14.63 14.67 5.33
N PRO A 179 14.17 14.12 6.47
CA PRO A 179 14.16 14.84 7.75
C PRO A 179 15.49 15.51 8.07
N GLY A 180 15.45 16.84 8.25
CA GLY A 180 16.62 17.68 8.56
C GLY A 180 17.56 18.00 7.38
N ASP A 181 17.20 17.69 6.14
CA ASP A 181 17.82 18.27 4.94
C ASP A 181 17.35 19.74 4.77
N PRO A 182 18.18 20.69 4.29
CA PRO A 182 17.75 22.07 4.04
C PRO A 182 17.23 22.33 2.61
N ALA A 183 17.05 21.30 1.78
CA ALA A 183 16.46 21.41 0.46
C ALA A 183 14.93 21.67 0.53
N PRO A 184 14.31 22.30 -0.48
CA PRO A 184 12.86 22.26 -0.63
C PRO A 184 12.40 20.88 -1.12
N ALA A 185 11.17 20.50 -0.76
CA ALA A 185 10.42 19.44 -1.45
C ALA A 185 9.98 19.88 -2.87
N PRO A 186 9.66 18.95 -3.78
CA PRO A 186 9.86 17.50 -3.67
C PRO A 186 11.34 17.11 -3.86
N ARG A 187 11.78 16.06 -3.17
CA ARG A 187 13.13 15.49 -3.25
C ARG A 187 13.25 14.48 -4.38
N TRP A 188 12.20 13.71 -4.63
CA TRP A 188 12.05 12.79 -5.74
C TRP A 188 11.08 13.41 -6.76
N GLY A 189 10.61 12.63 -7.74
CA GLY A 189 9.52 13.04 -8.65
C GLY A 189 9.63 14.45 -9.25
N ARG A 190 8.47 15.11 -9.41
CA ARG A 190 8.32 16.48 -9.93
C ARG A 190 6.99 17.09 -9.43
N PRO A 191 6.91 18.38 -9.07
CA PRO A 191 5.65 19.01 -8.68
C PRO A 191 4.57 18.88 -9.77
N GLY A 192 3.37 18.41 -9.41
CA GLY A 192 2.28 18.18 -10.36
C GLY A 192 2.39 16.88 -11.18
N ALA A 193 3.27 15.95 -10.78
CA ALA A 193 3.26 14.59 -11.29
C ALA A 193 2.18 13.75 -10.56
N TYR A 194 1.58 12.80 -11.27
CA TYR A 194 0.57 11.92 -10.67
C TYR A 194 1.20 10.89 -9.71
N TYR A 195 2.36 10.34 -10.06
CA TYR A 195 3.21 9.54 -9.17
C TYR A 195 4.66 10.05 -9.23
N ASP A 196 5.43 9.83 -8.17
CA ASP A 196 6.81 10.31 -8.04
C ASP A 196 7.88 9.29 -8.48
N GLU A 197 8.91 9.79 -9.18
CA GLU A 197 10.05 8.99 -9.68
C GLU A 197 10.96 8.51 -8.52
N CYS A 198 10.82 7.25 -8.09
CA CYS A 198 11.76 6.59 -7.16
C CYS A 198 12.91 5.92 -7.93
N ALA A 199 14.14 6.45 -7.83
CA ALA A 199 15.27 6.05 -8.68
C ALA A 199 15.96 4.71 -8.31
N ASP A 200 15.84 4.25 -7.06
CA ASP A 200 16.37 2.95 -6.60
C ASP A 200 15.50 2.37 -5.46
N PRO A 201 14.27 1.91 -5.74
CA PRO A 201 13.33 1.43 -4.72
C PRO A 201 13.79 0.17 -3.98
N VAL A 202 14.76 -0.58 -4.52
CA VAL A 202 15.18 -1.90 -4.00
C VAL A 202 16.54 -1.86 -3.31
N GLY A 203 17.49 -1.05 -3.80
CA GLY A 203 18.85 -0.96 -3.27
C GLY A 203 18.98 -0.03 -2.08
N VAL A 204 19.13 1.27 -2.34
CA VAL A 204 19.22 2.34 -1.33
C VAL A 204 17.84 2.71 -0.76
N GLY A 205 16.78 2.57 -1.57
CA GLY A 205 15.47 3.17 -1.32
C GLY A 205 15.41 4.64 -1.75
N CYS A 206 14.20 5.19 -1.85
CA CYS A 206 13.96 6.62 -2.02
C CYS A 206 13.55 7.22 -0.67
N THR A 207 14.52 7.57 0.18
CA THR A 207 14.25 8.02 1.55
C THR A 207 13.46 9.33 1.59
N VAL A 208 12.38 9.33 2.38
CA VAL A 208 11.50 10.47 2.66
C VAL A 208 11.18 10.53 4.17
N GLY A 209 10.38 11.52 4.61
CA GLY A 209 9.93 11.67 5.99
C GLY A 209 8.45 11.36 6.19
N ALA A 210 8.03 11.18 7.44
CA ALA A 210 6.63 11.33 7.84
C ALA A 210 6.36 12.77 8.28
N ARG A 211 5.19 13.31 7.95
CA ARG A 211 4.76 14.65 8.39
C ARG A 211 3.34 14.64 8.92
N VAL A 212 3.14 15.26 10.08
CA VAL A 212 1.83 15.63 10.66
C VAL A 212 1.69 17.14 10.57
N SER A 213 0.58 17.62 9.99
CA SER A 213 0.34 19.05 9.80
C SER A 213 -1.10 19.44 10.11
N ARG A 214 -1.29 20.72 10.45
CA ARG A 214 -2.58 21.41 10.52
C ARG A 214 -2.77 22.28 9.28
N LEU A 215 -3.96 22.21 8.71
CA LEU A 215 -4.50 23.08 7.67
C LEU A 215 -5.63 23.91 8.29
N THR A 216 -5.88 25.13 7.80
CA THR A 216 -7.00 25.97 8.26
C THR A 216 -8.04 26.12 7.16
N ALA A 217 -9.32 25.89 7.46
CA ALA A 217 -10.43 26.10 6.53
C ALA A 217 -10.90 27.56 6.50
N GLU A 218 -11.34 28.03 5.32
CA GLU A 218 -12.08 29.28 5.13
C GLU A 218 -13.29 29.00 4.24
N GLY A 219 -14.29 28.33 4.81
CA GLY A 219 -15.37 27.67 4.06
C GLY A 219 -14.88 26.31 3.57
N ASP A 220 -15.00 26.09 2.26
CA ASP A 220 -14.78 24.81 1.58
C ASP A 220 -13.39 24.72 0.92
N ARG A 221 -12.48 25.60 1.33
CA ARG A 221 -11.08 25.64 0.89
C ARG A 221 -10.13 25.90 2.05
N MET A 222 -8.90 25.45 1.89
CA MET A 222 -7.78 25.82 2.74
C MET A 222 -7.48 27.33 2.64
N ALA A 223 -6.98 27.90 3.73
CA ALA A 223 -6.47 29.26 3.82
C ALA A 223 -5.10 29.29 4.50
N GLY A 224 -4.21 30.15 4.00
CA GLY A 224 -2.83 30.27 4.49
C GLY A 224 -1.88 29.26 3.86
N GLU A 225 -0.83 28.91 4.60
CA GLU A 225 0.15 27.87 4.28
C GLU A 225 -0.01 26.71 5.28
N GLU A 226 0.58 25.56 4.99
CA GLU A 226 0.59 24.39 5.88
C GLU A 226 1.31 24.69 7.21
N GLU A 227 0.69 24.34 8.35
CA GLU A 227 1.33 24.43 9.67
C GLU A 227 1.85 23.05 10.11
N VAL A 228 3.15 22.82 9.94
CA VAL A 228 3.81 21.56 10.29
C VAL A 228 3.90 21.39 11.82
N LEU A 229 3.31 20.32 12.35
CA LEU A 229 3.34 19.96 13.77
C LEU A 229 4.51 18.99 14.08
N VAL A 230 4.73 18.02 13.19
CA VAL A 230 5.81 17.03 13.29
C VAL A 230 6.37 16.74 11.90
N GLU A 231 7.69 16.72 11.76
CA GLU A 231 8.42 16.16 10.61
C GLU A 231 9.54 15.28 11.18
N ASP A 232 9.44 13.96 11.00
CA ASP A 232 10.37 12.97 11.52
C ASP A 232 10.15 11.60 10.83
N GLY A 233 10.79 10.52 11.30
CA GLY A 233 10.62 9.16 10.78
C GLY A 233 11.40 8.90 9.49
N CYS A 234 12.30 7.92 9.48
CA CYS A 234 13.16 7.66 8.32
C CYS A 234 12.55 6.65 7.34
N LEU A 235 11.63 7.13 6.50
CA LEU A 235 10.92 6.31 5.52
C LEU A 235 11.82 5.97 4.32
N GLN A 236 12.75 5.03 4.50
CA GLN A 236 13.75 4.64 3.51
C GLN A 236 13.15 3.95 2.28
N TYR A 237 12.25 2.99 2.50
CA TYR A 237 11.66 2.14 1.46
C TYR A 237 10.21 2.55 1.12
N PRO A 238 9.66 2.15 -0.04
CA PRO A 238 8.37 2.64 -0.54
C PRO A 238 7.13 1.97 0.10
N SER A 239 7.29 1.38 1.29
CA SER A 239 6.24 0.70 2.05
C SER A 239 6.40 0.99 3.56
N HIS A 240 5.40 0.65 4.36
CA HIS A 240 5.35 0.89 5.82
C HIS A 240 5.59 2.36 6.18
N ALA A 241 4.87 3.27 5.51
CA ALA A 241 5.14 4.70 5.56
C ALA A 241 4.48 5.40 6.76
N THR A 242 3.20 5.73 6.65
CA THR A 242 2.39 6.37 7.71
C THR A 242 1.02 5.68 7.79
N GLY A 243 0.23 6.00 8.81
CA GLY A 243 -1.07 5.39 9.03
C GLY A 243 -2.20 6.39 9.24
N SER A 244 -2.82 6.34 10.42
CA SER A 244 -3.91 7.24 10.81
C SER A 244 -3.38 8.50 11.51
N VAL A 245 -4.14 9.59 11.40
CA VAL A 245 -4.16 10.69 12.36
C VAL A 245 -5.60 10.87 12.81
N ALA A 246 -5.84 11.00 14.12
CA ALA A 246 -7.18 11.08 14.71
C ALA A 246 -7.13 11.72 16.11
N PHE A 247 -8.22 12.37 16.53
CA PHE A 247 -8.35 12.86 17.91
C PHE A 247 -8.77 11.75 18.87
N GLY A 248 -8.10 11.70 20.03
CA GLY A 248 -8.55 10.88 21.15
C GLY A 248 -9.70 11.54 21.93
N PRO A 249 -10.47 10.76 22.71
CA PRO A 249 -11.53 11.28 23.57
C PRO A 249 -11.01 12.14 24.74
N ASP A 250 -9.69 12.19 24.92
CA ASP A 250 -8.96 13.09 25.82
C ASP A 250 -8.68 14.49 25.21
N GLY A 251 -8.99 14.70 23.93
CA GLY A 251 -8.78 15.95 23.20
C GLY A 251 -7.38 16.13 22.61
N TYR A 252 -6.52 15.10 22.64
CA TYR A 252 -5.18 15.15 22.03
C TYR A 252 -5.17 14.51 20.64
N LEU A 253 -4.24 14.95 19.79
CA LEU A 253 -4.08 14.44 18.44
C LEU A 253 -3.13 13.23 18.45
N TYR A 254 -3.58 12.09 17.95
CA TYR A 254 -2.76 10.89 17.82
C TYR A 254 -2.36 10.70 16.36
N ALA A 255 -1.17 10.13 16.12
CA ALA A 255 -0.70 9.77 14.78
C ALA A 255 0.10 8.46 14.82
N SER A 256 0.07 7.68 13.73
CA SER A 256 0.82 6.43 13.62
C SER A 256 1.80 6.43 12.45
N ILE A 257 3.04 6.02 12.71
CA ILE A 257 4.16 6.09 11.77
C ILE A 257 4.73 4.68 11.63
N GLY A 258 4.88 4.21 10.39
CA GLY A 258 5.44 2.90 10.08
C GLY A 258 6.97 2.90 10.15
N GLU A 259 7.57 1.72 9.99
CA GLU A 259 9.01 1.56 10.17
C GLU A 259 9.88 1.94 8.96
N GLY A 260 9.28 2.26 7.82
CA GLY A 260 10.02 2.69 6.61
C GLY A 260 11.04 1.69 6.04
N ALA A 261 11.05 0.44 6.53
CA ALA A 261 12.04 -0.58 6.25
C ALA A 261 11.65 -1.48 5.06
N SER A 262 12.61 -2.23 4.52
CA SER A 262 12.35 -3.07 3.35
C SER A 262 11.34 -4.18 3.63
N PHE A 263 10.29 -4.28 2.80
CA PHE A 263 9.36 -5.42 2.79
C PHE A 263 9.95 -6.67 2.10
N THR A 264 11.01 -6.50 1.31
CA THR A 264 11.58 -7.55 0.44
C THR A 264 12.52 -8.51 1.17
N PHE A 265 13.22 -8.01 2.21
CA PHE A 265 14.23 -8.77 2.95
C PHE A 265 14.24 -8.41 4.44
N ASP A 266 14.79 -9.31 5.27
CA ASP A 266 14.91 -9.07 6.72
C ASP A 266 15.86 -7.88 6.98
N ASP A 267 15.33 -6.67 7.13
CA ASP A 267 16.10 -5.41 7.15
C ASP A 267 16.55 -5.01 8.57
N TYR A 268 17.86 -4.96 8.76
CA TYR A 268 18.55 -4.49 9.96
C TYR A 268 19.52 -3.34 9.64
N GLY A 269 19.23 -2.56 8.59
CA GLY A 269 20.05 -1.44 8.13
C GLY A 269 21.13 -1.83 7.12
N GLN A 270 21.08 -3.04 6.55
CA GLN A 270 21.97 -3.47 5.47
C GLN A 270 21.55 -3.00 4.08
N GLY A 271 20.43 -2.26 3.97
CA GLY A 271 20.06 -1.49 2.80
C GLY A 271 21.17 -0.51 2.37
N GLY A 272 21.17 -0.13 1.09
CA GLY A 272 22.25 0.67 0.52
C GLY A 272 22.41 2.04 1.18
N GLY A 273 23.64 2.54 1.27
CA GLY A 273 23.95 3.95 1.57
C GLY A 273 23.78 4.41 3.03
N ASN A 274 22.96 3.74 3.83
CA ASN A 274 22.54 4.18 5.17
C ASN A 274 22.06 5.66 5.21
N PRO A 275 20.96 5.99 4.50
CA PRO A 275 20.46 7.37 4.40
C PRO A 275 19.94 7.90 5.75
N CYS A 276 19.40 7.03 6.60
CA CYS A 276 18.89 7.33 7.94
C CYS A 276 20.00 7.64 8.96
N ARG A 277 21.22 7.14 8.71
CA ARG A 277 22.44 7.30 9.53
C ARG A 277 22.52 6.40 10.77
N ASP A 278 21.58 5.46 10.89
CA ASP A 278 21.48 4.42 11.91
C ASP A 278 22.82 3.68 12.13
N PRO A 279 23.21 3.35 13.37
CA PRO A 279 24.40 2.54 13.65
C PRO A 279 24.35 1.17 12.97
N PHE A 280 25.39 0.85 12.19
CA PHE A 280 25.43 -0.35 11.35
C PHE A 280 26.86 -0.93 11.20
N ASP A 281 26.99 -2.26 11.27
CA ASP A 281 28.17 -3.04 10.87
C ASP A 281 27.70 -4.27 10.06
N PRO A 282 28.04 -4.39 8.76
CA PRO A 282 27.57 -5.48 7.90
C PRO A 282 28.18 -6.85 8.25
N ASP A 283 29.39 -6.88 8.83
CA ASP A 283 30.05 -8.12 9.27
C ASP A 283 29.58 -8.54 10.68
N HIS A 284 29.15 -7.56 11.50
CA HIS A 284 28.77 -7.76 12.90
C HIS A 284 27.44 -7.06 13.26
N PRO A 285 26.28 -7.55 12.77
CA PRO A 285 24.96 -6.95 13.03
C PRO A 285 24.52 -6.93 14.50
N ARG A 286 25.36 -7.35 15.45
CA ARG A 286 25.03 -7.39 16.88
C ARG A 286 24.65 -6.01 17.43
N GLU A 287 25.24 -4.96 16.88
CA GLU A 287 25.04 -3.57 17.33
C GLU A 287 24.30 -2.73 16.27
N ALA A 288 23.63 -3.37 15.32
CA ALA A 288 22.83 -2.69 14.30
C ALA A 288 21.53 -2.11 14.89
N GLN A 289 21.10 -0.97 14.36
CA GLN A 289 19.91 -0.21 14.79
C GLN A 289 18.98 0.20 13.63
N GLY A 290 19.41 0.07 12.38
CA GLY A 290 18.64 0.51 11.21
C GLY A 290 17.65 -0.51 10.64
N GLY A 291 16.96 -0.12 9.57
CA GLY A 291 15.89 -0.92 8.97
C GLY A 291 14.73 -1.08 9.95
N SER A 292 14.16 -2.29 10.03
CA SER A 292 13.05 -2.58 10.96
C SER A 292 13.42 -2.42 12.44
N LEU A 293 14.71 -2.31 12.77
CA LEU A 293 15.15 -2.10 14.16
C LEU A 293 14.85 -0.67 14.67
N ARG A 294 14.55 0.30 13.80
CA ARG A 294 14.13 1.65 14.21
C ARG A 294 12.84 1.64 15.04
N SER A 295 11.95 0.66 14.81
CA SER A 295 10.77 0.38 15.64
C SER A 295 11.09 0.09 17.13
N GLN A 296 12.35 -0.21 17.47
CA GLN A 296 12.82 -0.46 18.82
C GLN A 296 13.82 0.60 19.33
N ASP A 297 14.00 1.71 18.61
CA ASP A 297 15.08 2.68 18.83
C ASP A 297 15.05 3.38 20.20
N ILE A 298 13.90 3.50 20.85
CA ILE A 298 13.81 4.00 22.25
C ILE A 298 14.58 3.13 23.27
N ARG A 299 15.02 1.93 22.88
CA ARG A 299 15.91 1.05 23.64
C ARG A 299 17.41 1.36 23.44
N THR A 300 17.73 2.29 22.55
CA THR A 300 19.06 2.77 22.18
C THR A 300 19.20 4.28 22.37
N TYR A 301 20.46 4.74 22.46
CA TYR A 301 20.83 6.13 22.75
C TYR A 301 22.18 6.49 22.09
N GLY A 302 22.47 5.93 20.90
CA GLY A 302 23.73 6.19 20.17
C GLY A 302 23.66 7.44 19.27
N ASP A 303 22.44 7.93 19.08
CA ASP A 303 21.92 8.64 17.93
C ASP A 303 20.57 9.32 18.33
N PRO A 304 20.01 10.23 17.51
CA PRO A 304 18.72 10.86 17.80
C PRO A 304 17.56 9.88 17.60
N LEU A 305 16.62 9.85 18.54
CA LEU A 305 15.48 8.93 18.52
C LEU A 305 14.50 9.25 17.38
N GLY A 306 14.26 8.28 16.48
CA GLY A 306 13.25 8.40 15.41
C GLY A 306 11.81 8.20 15.88
N LEU A 307 10.84 8.43 14.98
CA LEU A 307 9.40 8.08 15.19
C LEU A 307 8.95 6.83 14.42
N ASP A 308 9.85 6.14 13.74
CA ASP A 308 9.62 4.90 13.00
C ASP A 308 8.96 3.80 13.87
N GLY A 309 7.88 3.20 13.38
CA GLY A 309 7.21 2.06 14.04
C GLY A 309 6.50 2.42 15.36
N THR A 310 5.86 3.59 15.43
CA THR A 310 5.26 4.14 16.66
C THR A 310 3.79 4.60 16.52
N VAL A 311 3.15 4.80 17.67
CA VAL A 311 1.99 5.69 17.83
C VAL A 311 2.39 6.81 18.79
N VAL A 312 2.13 8.05 18.36
CA VAL A 312 2.38 9.28 19.14
C VAL A 312 1.08 9.95 19.56
N ARG A 313 1.16 10.75 20.64
CA ARG A 313 0.08 11.56 21.22
C ARG A 313 0.59 12.98 21.44
N LEU A 314 -0.06 13.94 20.77
CA LEU A 314 0.43 15.28 20.50
C LEU A 314 -0.53 16.35 21.02
N ASP A 315 0.02 17.46 21.51
CA ASP A 315 -0.71 18.72 21.63
C ASP A 315 -1.06 19.24 20.21
N PRO A 316 -2.36 19.40 19.86
CA PRO A 316 -2.80 19.72 18.50
C PRO A 316 -2.40 21.12 18.02
N THR A 317 -1.99 22.02 18.93
CA THR A 317 -1.60 23.40 18.59
C THR A 317 -0.09 23.56 18.43
N THR A 318 0.72 22.67 18.99
CA THR A 318 2.18 22.84 19.06
C THR A 318 2.98 21.64 18.55
N GLY A 319 2.36 20.49 18.31
CA GLY A 319 3.04 19.26 17.88
C GLY A 319 4.02 18.68 18.91
N LEU A 320 4.01 19.19 20.14
CA LEU A 320 4.77 18.64 21.27
C LEU A 320 4.06 17.41 21.83
N GLY A 321 4.78 16.58 22.58
CA GLY A 321 4.15 15.50 23.36
C GLY A 321 3.17 16.09 24.37
N ALA A 322 2.00 15.45 24.53
CA ALA A 322 0.96 15.93 25.43
C ALA A 322 1.44 15.96 26.91
N PRO A 323 0.95 16.90 27.76
CA PRO A 323 1.56 17.23 29.05
C PRO A 323 1.57 16.12 30.12
N ASP A 324 0.80 15.06 29.89
CA ASP A 324 0.61 13.88 30.72
C ASP A 324 1.16 12.58 30.07
N ASN A 325 1.84 12.68 28.92
CA ASN A 325 2.58 11.56 28.33
C ASN A 325 3.69 11.09 29.28
N ALA A 326 3.85 9.78 29.43
CA ALA A 326 4.76 9.15 30.40
C ALA A 326 6.24 9.58 30.32
N LEU A 327 6.67 10.10 29.17
CA LEU A 327 8.05 10.56 28.91
C LEU A 327 8.16 12.05 28.55
N VAL A 328 7.14 12.86 28.84
CA VAL A 328 7.12 14.31 28.50
C VAL A 328 8.35 15.07 29.04
N ASP A 329 8.81 14.73 30.26
CA ASP A 329 9.98 15.32 30.92
C ASP A 329 11.34 14.71 30.48
N SER A 330 11.37 13.82 29.47
CA SER A 330 12.60 13.13 29.02
C SER A 330 13.67 14.07 28.47
N GLY A 331 13.26 15.23 27.94
CA GLY A 331 14.12 16.18 27.25
C GLY A 331 14.43 15.82 25.78
N ASP A 332 13.94 14.69 25.30
CA ASP A 332 13.89 14.32 23.89
C ASP A 332 12.46 14.53 23.35
N ALA A 333 12.35 15.21 22.22
CA ALA A 333 11.05 15.62 21.68
C ALA A 333 10.23 14.45 21.13
N ASN A 334 10.86 13.35 20.72
CA ASN A 334 10.20 12.18 20.16
C ASN A 334 9.82 11.19 21.26
N ALA A 335 10.71 10.94 22.22
CA ALA A 335 10.36 10.19 23.43
C ALA A 335 9.16 10.81 24.15
N ALA A 336 9.10 12.15 24.26
CA ALA A 336 7.98 12.87 24.85
C ALA A 336 6.63 12.65 24.14
N ARG A 337 6.63 12.32 22.84
CA ARG A 337 5.44 12.12 22.00
C ARG A 337 4.91 10.69 22.03
N MET A 338 5.77 9.68 22.21
CA MET A 338 5.39 8.27 22.05
C MET A 338 4.41 7.79 23.13
N VAL A 339 3.40 7.03 22.71
CA VAL A 339 2.54 6.20 23.58
C VAL A 339 2.65 4.71 23.26
N ALA A 340 3.08 4.36 22.05
CA ALA A 340 3.53 3.01 21.71
C ALA A 340 4.68 3.01 20.70
N HIS A 341 5.47 1.93 20.73
CA HIS A 341 6.52 1.64 19.76
C HIS A 341 6.61 0.12 19.52
N GLY A 342 7.48 -0.31 18.61
CA GLY A 342 7.67 -1.72 18.30
C GLY A 342 6.52 -2.29 17.47
N LEU A 343 5.95 -1.43 16.62
CA LEU A 343 4.97 -1.76 15.58
C LEU A 343 5.69 -1.81 14.23
N ARG A 344 5.10 -2.46 13.23
CA ARG A 344 5.70 -2.60 11.89
C ARG A 344 5.15 -1.55 10.93
N ASN A 345 3.85 -1.61 10.70
CA ASN A 345 3.07 -0.73 9.86
C ASN A 345 1.69 -0.55 10.51
N PRO A 346 1.59 0.30 11.56
CA PRO A 346 0.34 0.61 12.26
C PRO A 346 -0.58 1.49 11.40
N PHE A 347 -1.03 0.92 10.28
CA PHE A 347 -1.65 1.64 9.16
C PHE A 347 -2.98 2.30 9.55
N ARG A 348 -3.74 1.71 10.50
CA ARG A 348 -4.97 2.30 11.03
C ARG A 348 -5.06 2.13 12.53
N PHE A 349 -5.71 3.07 13.21
CA PHE A 349 -6.14 2.93 14.60
C PHE A 349 -7.49 3.63 14.84
N THR A 350 -8.16 3.23 15.91
CA THR A 350 -9.42 3.79 16.43
C THR A 350 -9.36 3.90 17.97
N PHE A 351 -10.33 4.56 18.57
CA PHE A 351 -10.52 4.64 20.03
C PHE A 351 -11.78 3.88 20.44
N ARG A 352 -11.74 3.17 21.57
CA ARG A 352 -12.91 2.45 22.09
C ARG A 352 -13.89 3.42 22.77
N PRO A 353 -15.13 3.59 22.29
CA PRO A 353 -16.05 4.64 22.77
C PRO A 353 -16.27 4.64 24.28
N GLY A 354 -16.13 5.82 24.90
CA GLY A 354 -16.24 6.01 26.35
C GLY A 354 -15.00 5.60 27.16
N THR A 355 -13.85 5.35 26.50
CA THR A 355 -12.56 5.05 27.14
C THR A 355 -11.41 5.64 26.33
N ASP A 356 -10.28 5.95 26.99
CA ASP A 356 -9.06 6.43 26.32
C ASP A 356 -8.22 5.29 25.69
N GLU A 357 -8.83 4.13 25.43
CA GLU A 357 -8.13 2.98 24.85
C GLU A 357 -7.91 3.15 23.35
N VAL A 358 -6.66 3.10 22.91
CA VAL A 358 -6.29 3.09 21.48
C VAL A 358 -6.19 1.65 20.98
N TRP A 359 -6.79 1.37 19.83
CA TRP A 359 -6.81 0.06 19.17
C TRP A 359 -6.21 0.20 17.77
N VAL A 360 -5.14 -0.54 17.49
CA VAL A 360 -4.25 -0.36 16.34
C VAL A 360 -4.25 -1.62 15.47
N GLY A 361 -4.51 -1.48 14.18
CA GLY A 361 -4.24 -2.52 13.19
C GLY A 361 -2.80 -2.40 12.70
N ASP A 362 -1.97 -3.41 12.98
CA ASP A 362 -0.57 -3.45 12.57
C ASP A 362 -0.37 -4.52 11.50
N VAL A 363 0.00 -4.09 10.29
CA VAL A 363 0.25 -4.98 9.14
C VAL A 363 1.59 -5.65 9.35
N GLY A 364 1.52 -6.90 9.80
CA GLY A 364 2.66 -7.67 10.26
C GLY A 364 3.54 -8.25 9.15
N GLY A 365 4.34 -9.25 9.48
CA GLY A 365 5.36 -9.80 8.61
C GLY A 365 4.88 -10.97 7.75
N SER A 366 5.68 -12.02 7.68
CA SER A 366 5.37 -13.20 6.87
C SER A 366 4.33 -14.15 7.51
N ARG A 367 3.92 -13.91 8.75
CA ARG A 367 3.26 -14.89 9.63
C ARG A 367 1.90 -14.45 10.17
N PHE A 368 1.77 -13.22 10.66
CA PHE A 368 0.54 -12.74 11.33
C PHE A 368 0.21 -11.29 11.00
N GLU A 369 -1.09 -10.99 10.88
CA GLU A 369 -1.63 -9.65 11.11
C GLU A 369 -2.00 -9.49 12.59
N GLU A 370 -1.98 -8.26 13.09
CA GLU A 370 -2.23 -7.98 14.50
C GLU A 370 -3.26 -6.86 14.72
N ILE A 371 -4.08 -7.04 15.76
CA ILE A 371 -4.81 -5.95 16.43
C ILE A 371 -4.19 -5.76 17.80
N ASN A 372 -3.59 -4.60 18.00
CA ASN A 372 -2.84 -4.19 19.18
C ASN A 372 -3.66 -3.19 20.02
N ARG A 373 -3.53 -3.26 21.36
CA ARG A 373 -4.34 -2.46 22.30
C ARG A 373 -3.47 -1.70 23.30
N ILE A 374 -3.58 -0.37 23.28
CA ILE A 374 -3.02 0.55 24.27
C ILE A 374 -4.14 0.87 25.26
N ALA A 375 -4.17 0.16 26.39
CA ALA A 375 -5.29 0.23 27.34
C ALA A 375 -5.29 1.49 28.24
N ASP A 376 -4.18 2.22 28.26
CA ASP A 376 -4.00 3.53 28.90
C ASP A 376 -2.78 4.19 28.22
N PRO A 377 -2.95 5.28 27.46
CA PRO A 377 -1.85 5.94 26.74
C PRO A 377 -0.95 6.79 27.66
N THR A 378 -1.36 7.06 28.91
CA THR A 378 -0.60 7.85 29.90
C THR A 378 0.27 6.99 30.81
N ALA A 379 -0.09 5.72 31.02
CA ALA A 379 0.56 4.82 31.98
C ALA A 379 2.02 4.42 31.61
N GLY A 380 2.43 4.57 30.35
CA GLY A 380 3.76 4.21 29.87
C GLY A 380 3.80 3.90 28.38
N VAL A 381 4.96 4.06 27.74
CA VAL A 381 5.11 3.73 26.31
C VAL A 381 5.03 2.21 26.12
N ARG A 382 4.06 1.75 25.34
CA ARG A 382 3.77 0.34 25.10
C ARG A 382 4.68 -0.22 23.99
N ASN A 383 5.46 -1.26 24.28
CA ASN A 383 6.27 -1.95 23.26
C ASN A 383 5.50 -3.16 22.71
N PHE A 384 5.21 -3.21 21.41
CA PHE A 384 4.57 -4.37 20.76
C PHE A 384 5.57 -5.38 20.17
N GLY A 385 6.86 -5.07 20.20
CA GLY A 385 7.96 -6.04 20.08
C GLY A 385 8.47 -6.33 18.67
N TRP A 386 7.83 -5.84 17.61
CA TRP A 386 8.39 -5.90 16.26
C TRP A 386 9.71 -5.10 16.20
N PRO A 387 10.77 -5.58 15.52
CA PRO A 387 10.84 -6.77 14.66
C PRO A 387 11.28 -8.04 15.38
N CYS A 388 11.57 -7.96 16.67
CA CYS A 388 12.05 -9.07 17.50
C CYS A 388 10.96 -10.11 17.76
N TYR A 389 9.70 -9.69 17.78
CA TYR A 389 8.50 -10.53 17.89
C TYR A 389 7.63 -10.37 16.64
N GLU A 390 6.84 -11.40 16.35
CA GLU A 390 5.76 -11.38 15.36
C GLU A 390 4.66 -12.32 15.87
N GLY A 391 3.53 -11.74 16.26
CA GLY A 391 2.64 -12.26 17.29
C GLY A 391 3.34 -12.44 18.65
N ALA A 392 2.75 -13.26 19.51
CA ALA A 392 3.33 -13.66 20.80
C ALA A 392 4.62 -14.52 20.71
N GLU A 393 5.36 -14.46 19.61
CA GLU A 393 6.45 -15.38 19.27
C GLU A 393 7.65 -14.63 18.70
N ARG A 394 8.86 -14.97 19.16
CA ARG A 394 10.10 -14.39 18.62
C ARG A 394 10.18 -14.59 17.10
N ASN A 395 10.40 -13.51 16.37
CA ASN A 395 10.52 -13.52 14.92
C ASN A 395 11.78 -14.31 14.50
N PRO A 396 11.66 -15.43 13.77
CA PRO A 396 12.81 -16.22 13.32
C PRO A 396 13.81 -15.46 12.44
N ALA A 397 13.36 -14.37 11.78
CA ALA A 397 14.17 -13.49 10.95
C ALA A 397 15.18 -12.68 11.78
N PHE A 398 14.77 -12.20 12.97
CA PHE A 398 15.60 -11.35 13.84
C PHE A 398 16.26 -12.13 15.00
N ASP A 399 15.61 -13.18 15.55
CA ASP A 399 16.19 -14.15 16.50
C ASP A 399 17.47 -14.85 15.96
N VAL A 400 17.60 -15.00 14.64
CA VAL A 400 18.83 -15.54 14.03
C VAL A 400 19.95 -14.50 13.89
N LEU A 401 19.65 -13.20 13.93
CA LEU A 401 20.64 -12.11 13.80
C LEU A 401 21.51 -11.96 15.04
N ASP A 402 21.04 -12.37 16.23
CA ASP A 402 21.78 -12.23 17.50
C ASP A 402 22.17 -10.74 17.71
N VAL A 403 21.20 -9.85 17.41
CA VAL A 403 21.23 -8.38 17.62
C VAL A 403 20.95 -8.07 19.08
N ARG A 404 21.73 -7.16 19.68
CA ARG A 404 21.65 -6.84 21.11
C ARG A 404 20.26 -6.34 21.51
N MET A 405 19.71 -5.43 20.73
CA MET A 405 18.40 -4.80 20.94
C MET A 405 17.28 -5.85 21.17
N CYS A 406 17.23 -6.89 20.32
CA CYS A 406 16.31 -8.01 20.50
C CYS A 406 16.74 -8.95 21.63
N GLU A 407 18.01 -9.31 21.78
CA GLU A 407 18.44 -10.19 22.90
C GLU A 407 18.19 -9.58 24.29
N ASP A 408 18.23 -8.25 24.41
CA ASP A 408 17.89 -7.54 25.63
C ASP A 408 16.35 -7.50 25.84
N LEU A 409 15.55 -7.24 24.79
CA LEU A 409 14.07 -7.32 24.85
C LEU A 409 13.59 -8.75 25.17
N TYR A 410 14.28 -9.75 24.65
CA TYR A 410 14.11 -11.17 24.96
C TYR A 410 14.47 -11.53 26.40
N ALA A 411 15.31 -10.73 27.07
CA ALA A 411 15.67 -10.89 28.48
C ALA A 411 14.69 -10.16 29.42
N ASP A 412 14.03 -9.10 28.94
CA ASP A 412 12.96 -8.38 29.64
C ASP A 412 11.66 -9.21 29.80
N ALA A 413 11.57 -10.39 29.19
CA ALA A 413 10.39 -11.26 29.23
C ALA A 413 9.90 -11.56 30.67
N GLY A 414 8.65 -11.15 30.97
CA GLY A 414 8.06 -11.26 32.31
C GLY A 414 8.33 -10.07 33.24
N THR A 415 8.98 -9.01 32.74
CA THR A 415 9.10 -7.70 33.40
C THR A 415 8.13 -6.68 32.77
N PRO A 416 7.94 -5.48 33.35
CA PRO A 416 7.19 -4.39 32.71
C PRO A 416 7.78 -3.87 31.39
N LEU A 417 9.02 -4.24 31.05
CA LEU A 417 9.70 -3.86 29.79
C LEU A 417 9.56 -4.93 28.69
N ALA A 418 8.85 -6.02 28.95
CA ALA A 418 8.59 -7.06 27.97
C ALA A 418 7.75 -6.53 26.79
N ALA A 419 7.96 -7.10 25.60
CA ALA A 419 7.02 -6.95 24.50
C ALA A 419 5.60 -7.39 24.92
N ALA A 420 4.60 -6.61 24.50
CA ALA A 420 3.21 -6.95 24.62
C ALA A 420 2.85 -8.10 23.66
N GLU A 421 1.90 -8.95 24.06
CA GLU A 421 1.19 -9.80 23.11
C GLU A 421 0.05 -8.98 22.47
N PRO A 422 -0.25 -9.17 21.16
CA PRO A 422 -1.39 -8.52 20.51
C PRO A 422 -2.71 -9.00 21.11
N PHE A 423 -3.73 -8.14 21.06
CA PHE A 423 -5.07 -8.49 21.56
C PHE A 423 -5.72 -9.56 20.69
N PHE A 424 -5.56 -9.44 19.37
CA PHE A 424 -5.95 -10.46 18.40
C PHE A 424 -4.87 -10.59 17.33
N ARG A 425 -4.67 -11.80 16.81
CA ARG A 425 -3.79 -12.06 15.66
C ARG A 425 -4.34 -13.21 14.82
N TYR A 426 -4.19 -13.12 13.51
CA TYR A 426 -4.57 -14.18 12.58
C TYR A 426 -3.45 -14.45 11.58
N ALA A 427 -3.21 -15.72 11.25
CA ALA A 427 -2.10 -16.08 10.39
C ALA A 427 -2.34 -15.62 8.94
N THR A 428 -1.32 -15.02 8.34
CA THR A 428 -1.35 -14.44 6.98
C THR A 428 -1.80 -15.46 5.93
N ARG A 429 -1.41 -16.72 6.11
CA ARG A 429 -1.64 -17.83 5.17
C ARG A 429 -2.20 -19.07 5.90
N GLY A 430 -3.27 -19.65 5.37
CA GLY A 430 -3.83 -20.94 5.80
C GLY A 430 -4.80 -20.91 7.00
N GLN A 431 -5.16 -19.73 7.51
CA GLN A 431 -6.11 -19.56 8.62
C GLN A 431 -7.32 -18.72 8.18
N HIS A 432 -8.52 -19.24 8.42
CA HIS A 432 -9.77 -18.47 8.43
C HIS A 432 -9.88 -17.64 9.70
N VAL A 433 -10.45 -16.44 9.60
CA VAL A 433 -10.58 -15.49 10.72
C VAL A 433 -11.82 -15.83 11.55
N ALA A 434 -12.96 -16.01 10.89
CA ALA A 434 -14.24 -16.40 11.47
C ALA A 434 -14.65 -17.83 11.08
N ALA A 435 -15.60 -18.40 11.82
CA ALA A 435 -16.12 -19.74 11.54
C ALA A 435 -17.18 -19.72 10.44
N GLY A 436 -16.89 -20.38 9.31
CA GLY A 436 -17.85 -20.58 8.21
C GLY A 436 -17.80 -19.54 7.08
N GLU A 437 -16.89 -18.57 7.17
CA GLU A 437 -16.61 -17.59 6.12
C GLU A 437 -16.17 -18.26 4.79
N ALA A 438 -16.44 -17.60 3.66
CA ALA A 438 -15.79 -17.88 2.38
C ALA A 438 -14.60 -16.93 2.10
N CYS A 439 -14.17 -16.14 3.10
CA CYS A 439 -13.03 -15.24 2.98
C CYS A 439 -11.74 -15.99 2.57
N PRO A 440 -10.97 -15.46 1.62
CA PRO A 440 -9.68 -16.03 1.20
C PRO A 440 -8.62 -16.01 2.31
N THR A 441 -7.74 -17.01 2.31
CA THR A 441 -6.74 -17.25 3.38
C THR A 441 -5.31 -17.38 2.87
N GLY A 442 -4.98 -16.76 1.73
CA GLY A 442 -3.67 -16.93 1.06
C GLY A 442 -2.74 -15.71 1.08
N SER A 443 -3.25 -14.60 1.62
CA SER A 443 -2.54 -13.38 2.00
C SER A 443 -3.33 -12.74 3.14
N ALA A 444 -2.78 -11.71 3.79
CA ALA A 444 -3.46 -10.87 4.75
C ALA A 444 -2.81 -9.49 4.77
N SER A 445 -3.59 -8.46 5.13
CA SER A 445 -3.17 -7.06 5.24
C SER A 445 -4.26 -6.31 6.03
N VAL A 446 -4.14 -6.19 7.35
CA VAL A 446 -5.15 -5.50 8.18
C VAL A 446 -5.24 -4.02 7.78
N SER A 447 -6.37 -3.62 7.20
CA SER A 447 -6.48 -2.38 6.42
C SER A 447 -7.43 -1.33 7.01
N GLY A 448 -8.16 -1.67 8.08
CA GLY A 448 -9.07 -0.78 8.78
C GLY A 448 -9.62 -1.43 10.04
N LEU A 449 -9.99 -0.62 11.03
CA LEU A 449 -10.69 -1.05 12.24
C LEU A 449 -11.42 0.13 12.88
N ASP A 450 -12.62 -0.11 13.41
CA ASP A 450 -13.41 0.88 14.13
C ASP A 450 -14.38 0.25 15.14
N PHE A 451 -14.97 1.04 16.05
CA PHE A 451 -16.00 0.59 16.98
C PHE A 451 -17.39 1.10 16.59
N VAL A 452 -18.27 0.18 16.20
CA VAL A 452 -19.65 0.50 15.82
C VAL A 452 -20.39 1.18 16.98
N ALA A 453 -21.05 2.30 16.71
CA ALA A 453 -21.76 3.10 17.71
C ALA A 453 -22.78 2.29 18.53
N GLN A 454 -22.84 2.56 19.84
CA GLN A 454 -23.68 1.83 20.81
C GLN A 454 -25.19 2.09 20.62
N ASP A 455 -25.52 3.26 20.07
CA ASP A 455 -26.85 3.81 19.82
C ASP A 455 -27.32 3.70 18.37
N SER A 456 -26.49 3.12 17.49
CA SER A 456 -26.85 2.79 16.10
C SER A 456 -28.09 1.87 16.00
N ASP A 457 -28.74 1.89 14.83
CA ASP A 457 -29.87 1.02 14.46
C ASP A 457 -29.45 -0.41 14.06
N TYR A 458 -28.16 -0.74 14.20
CA TYR A 458 -27.67 -2.11 13.98
C TYR A 458 -28.20 -3.12 14.99
N PRO A 459 -28.20 -4.43 14.66
CA PRO A 459 -28.54 -5.49 15.60
C PRO A 459 -27.69 -5.44 16.87
N ALA A 460 -28.30 -5.76 18.01
CA ALA A 460 -27.66 -5.65 19.33
C ALA A 460 -26.43 -6.56 19.58
N TRP A 461 -25.99 -7.35 18.60
CA TRP A 461 -24.72 -8.09 18.62
C TRP A 461 -23.55 -7.31 17.99
N LEU A 462 -23.84 -6.33 17.13
CA LEU A 462 -22.86 -5.53 16.38
C LEU A 462 -22.58 -4.17 17.05
N ARG A 463 -23.55 -3.61 17.78
CA ARG A 463 -23.38 -2.34 18.50
C ARG A 463 -22.32 -2.46 19.59
N GLY A 464 -21.31 -1.59 19.56
CA GLY A 464 -20.14 -1.67 20.42
C GLY A 464 -19.15 -2.79 20.08
N ALA A 465 -19.32 -3.49 18.96
CA ALA A 465 -18.32 -4.42 18.45
C ALA A 465 -17.16 -3.66 17.81
N LEU A 466 -15.96 -4.23 17.91
CA LEU A 466 -14.83 -3.84 17.07
C LEU A 466 -15.04 -4.48 15.68
N VAL A 467 -15.19 -3.67 14.65
CA VAL A 467 -15.13 -4.12 13.25
C VAL A 467 -13.70 -3.93 12.72
N PHE A 468 -13.27 -4.81 11.81
CA PHE A 468 -11.97 -4.70 11.17
C PHE A 468 -12.00 -5.29 9.74
N SER A 469 -11.18 -4.73 8.86
CA SER A 469 -11.09 -5.08 7.44
C SER A 469 -9.68 -5.56 7.07
N ASP A 470 -9.61 -6.35 5.99
CA ASP A 470 -8.35 -6.81 5.40
C ASP A 470 -8.41 -6.65 3.87
N TYR A 471 -7.47 -5.88 3.33
CA TYR A 471 -7.34 -5.56 1.91
C TYR A 471 -7.02 -6.80 1.08
N SER A 472 -5.99 -7.55 1.50
CA SER A 472 -5.56 -8.82 0.87
C SER A 472 -6.67 -9.86 0.84
N ARG A 473 -7.57 -9.84 1.83
CA ARG A 473 -8.67 -10.80 1.96
C ARG A 473 -10.00 -10.30 1.41
N ARG A 474 -10.13 -9.00 1.12
CA ARG A 474 -11.35 -8.35 0.65
C ARG A 474 -12.56 -8.72 1.53
N CYS A 475 -12.35 -8.66 2.85
CA CYS A 475 -13.35 -9.00 3.86
C CYS A 475 -13.37 -7.97 5.01
N ILE A 476 -14.53 -7.86 5.64
CA ILE A 476 -14.77 -7.07 6.86
C ILE A 476 -15.42 -8.01 7.87
N TRP A 477 -14.89 -8.05 9.09
CA TRP A 477 -15.41 -8.85 10.21
C TRP A 477 -15.87 -7.94 11.35
N ALA A 478 -16.70 -8.50 12.22
CA ALA A 478 -17.05 -7.93 13.51
C ALA A 478 -16.59 -8.86 14.64
N MET A 479 -16.07 -8.26 15.71
CA MET A 479 -15.67 -8.90 16.96
C MET A 479 -16.57 -8.37 18.10
N PRO A 480 -17.72 -9.02 18.37
CA PRO A 480 -18.70 -8.58 19.35
C PRO A 480 -18.13 -8.48 20.77
N ALA A 481 -18.66 -7.56 21.58
CA ALA A 481 -18.26 -7.43 22.98
C ALA A 481 -18.59 -8.68 23.81
N GLY A 482 -17.60 -9.15 24.58
CA GLY A 482 -17.64 -10.25 25.53
C GLY A 482 -18.27 -9.87 26.88
N ALA A 483 -18.20 -10.78 27.85
CA ALA A 483 -18.84 -10.61 29.16
C ALA A 483 -18.16 -9.57 30.08
N ASP A 484 -16.94 -9.14 29.75
CA ASP A 484 -16.20 -8.02 30.36
C ASP A 484 -16.36 -6.71 29.57
N GLY A 485 -17.07 -6.73 28.44
CA GLY A 485 -17.29 -5.61 27.55
C GLY A 485 -16.17 -5.32 26.55
N LEU A 486 -15.07 -6.08 26.55
CA LEU A 486 -14.04 -6.00 25.50
C LEU A 486 -14.48 -6.78 24.27
N PRO A 487 -14.00 -6.46 23.05
CA PRO A 487 -14.14 -7.34 21.89
C PRO A 487 -13.71 -8.78 22.22
N ASP A 488 -14.48 -9.77 21.78
CA ASP A 488 -14.28 -11.19 22.12
C ASP A 488 -13.71 -11.99 20.92
N PRO A 489 -12.41 -12.36 20.93
CA PRO A 489 -11.77 -13.10 19.84
C PRO A 489 -12.40 -14.47 19.51
N ASP A 490 -13.07 -15.12 20.47
CA ASP A 490 -13.75 -16.41 20.23
C ASP A 490 -15.11 -16.24 19.53
N ARG A 491 -15.52 -14.99 19.21
CA ARG A 491 -16.84 -14.64 18.64
C ARG A 491 -16.79 -13.85 17.33
N VAL A 492 -15.63 -13.78 16.67
CA VAL A 492 -15.49 -13.08 15.38
C VAL A 492 -16.42 -13.69 14.32
N VAL A 493 -17.14 -12.83 13.60
CA VAL A 493 -18.07 -13.19 12.50
C VAL A 493 -17.81 -12.34 11.25
N PRO A 494 -18.03 -12.85 10.03
CA PRO A 494 -17.98 -12.03 8.83
C PRO A 494 -19.16 -11.03 8.82
N LEU A 495 -18.88 -9.79 8.39
CA LEU A 495 -19.87 -8.73 8.19
C LEU A 495 -20.00 -8.40 6.69
N VAL A 496 -18.90 -8.40 5.95
CA VAL A 496 -18.88 -8.29 4.49
C VAL A 496 -17.85 -9.26 3.93
N GLU A 497 -18.28 -10.23 3.12
CA GLU A 497 -17.38 -11.14 2.40
C GLU A 497 -17.32 -10.78 0.91
N GLY A 498 -16.11 -10.62 0.35
CA GLY A 498 -15.97 -10.14 -1.03
C GLY A 498 -16.32 -8.66 -1.16
N ALA A 499 -15.97 -7.87 -0.15
CA ALA A 499 -15.93 -6.40 -0.21
C ALA A 499 -15.05 -5.93 -1.39
N ALA A 500 -15.00 -4.61 -1.62
CA ALA A 500 -14.25 -4.02 -2.72
C ALA A 500 -12.71 -4.12 -2.53
N SER A 501 -11.96 -3.02 -2.51
CA SER A 501 -10.58 -2.97 -1.98
C SER A 501 -10.57 -2.21 -0.65
N PRO A 502 -11.09 -2.83 0.43
CA PRO A 502 -11.45 -2.11 1.66
C PRO A 502 -10.21 -1.59 2.40
N ILE A 503 -10.09 -0.27 2.52
CA ILE A 503 -9.15 0.40 3.43
C ILE A 503 -9.90 1.41 4.31
N GLY A 504 -9.43 1.58 5.54
CA GLY A 504 -10.15 2.35 6.56
C GLY A 504 -11.49 1.71 6.96
N LEU A 505 -11.97 2.13 8.12
CA LEU A 505 -13.34 1.94 8.61
C LEU A 505 -13.67 3.17 9.45
N VAL A 506 -14.89 3.69 9.35
CA VAL A 506 -15.36 4.80 10.20
C VAL A 506 -16.87 4.67 10.45
N THR A 507 -17.29 4.89 11.69
CA THR A 507 -18.70 5.04 12.04
C THR A 507 -19.12 6.49 11.80
N GLY A 508 -19.96 6.70 10.77
CA GLY A 508 -20.37 8.03 10.32
C GLY A 508 -21.76 8.47 10.80
N PRO A 509 -22.34 9.52 10.18
CA PRO A 509 -23.64 10.07 10.54
C PRO A 509 -24.75 9.02 10.61
N GLY A 510 -25.51 9.03 11.70
CA GLY A 510 -26.54 8.03 12.01
C GLY A 510 -26.03 6.73 12.64
N GLY A 511 -24.71 6.59 12.83
CA GLY A 511 -24.10 5.39 13.45
C GLY A 511 -23.94 4.20 12.49
N ASP A 512 -24.12 4.42 11.18
CA ASP A 512 -23.75 3.45 10.14
C ASP A 512 -22.23 3.40 9.95
N LEU A 513 -21.73 2.23 9.55
CA LEU A 513 -20.33 1.96 9.24
C LEU A 513 -20.04 2.25 7.78
N PHE A 514 -18.96 2.98 7.52
CA PHE A 514 -18.45 3.27 6.19
C PHE A 514 -17.07 2.64 5.98
N TYR A 515 -16.75 2.29 4.74
CA TYR A 515 -15.42 1.81 4.32
C TYR A 515 -15.01 2.47 2.99
N LEU A 516 -13.71 2.64 2.76
CA LEU A 516 -13.22 3.16 1.48
C LEU A 516 -12.84 2.01 0.55
N ASP A 517 -13.27 2.09 -0.69
CA ASP A 517 -12.68 1.35 -1.81
C ASP A 517 -11.59 2.24 -2.40
N LEU A 518 -10.33 1.77 -2.41
CA LEU A 518 -9.26 2.44 -3.18
C LEU A 518 -9.63 2.58 -4.67
N GLY A 519 -10.61 1.80 -5.13
CA GLY A 519 -11.12 1.86 -6.49
C GLY A 519 -10.22 1.16 -7.49
N ILE A 520 -9.28 0.35 -7.01
CA ILE A 520 -8.39 -0.45 -7.85
C ILE A 520 -8.95 -1.85 -8.10
N ASP A 521 -8.69 -2.39 -9.28
CA ASP A 521 -9.12 -3.73 -9.67
C ASP A 521 -8.19 -4.83 -9.11
N ASP A 522 -8.48 -6.10 -9.41
CA ASP A 522 -7.61 -7.23 -9.00
C ASP A 522 -6.24 -7.25 -9.74
N LEU A 523 -5.95 -6.22 -10.55
CA LEU A 523 -4.69 -5.92 -11.24
C LEU A 523 -4.06 -4.59 -10.78
N GLY A 524 -4.60 -3.94 -9.74
CA GLY A 524 -4.04 -2.72 -9.16
C GLY A 524 -4.22 -1.46 -10.02
N TYR A 525 -5.11 -1.46 -11.01
CA TYR A 525 -5.40 -0.29 -11.83
C TYR A 525 -6.69 0.40 -11.38
N PRO A 526 -6.76 1.75 -11.45
CA PRO A 526 -8.01 2.47 -11.25
C PRO A 526 -9.14 1.90 -12.11
N THR A 527 -10.22 1.49 -11.45
CA THR A 527 -11.45 1.02 -12.08
C THR A 527 -12.15 2.18 -12.78
N ALA A 528 -12.99 1.88 -13.78
CA ALA A 528 -13.80 2.90 -14.45
C ALA A 528 -14.83 3.62 -13.53
N SER A 529 -15.03 3.11 -12.31
CA SER A 529 -15.80 3.74 -11.23
C SER A 529 -14.98 4.71 -10.35
N GLY A 530 -13.65 4.66 -10.43
CA GLY A 530 -12.73 5.27 -9.48
C GLY A 530 -12.84 4.65 -8.08
N GLY A 531 -12.19 5.30 -7.11
CA GLY A 531 -12.39 5.06 -5.69
C GLY A 531 -13.79 5.44 -5.22
N ALA A 532 -14.21 4.85 -4.11
CA ALA A 532 -15.56 5.01 -3.59
C ALA A 532 -15.62 5.00 -2.06
N VAL A 533 -16.62 5.69 -1.52
CA VAL A 533 -17.07 5.51 -0.13
C VAL A 533 -18.26 4.56 -0.15
N HIS A 534 -18.13 3.45 0.55
CA HIS A 534 -19.20 2.48 0.77
C HIS A 534 -19.83 2.70 2.14
N ARG A 535 -21.16 2.64 2.21
CA ARG A 535 -21.96 2.65 3.44
C ARG A 535 -22.56 1.27 3.65
N ILE A 536 -22.26 0.66 4.79
CA ILE A 536 -22.98 -0.50 5.30
C ILE A 536 -24.18 0.02 6.09
N SER A 537 -25.38 -0.43 5.76
CA SER A 537 -26.61 -0.04 6.47
C SER A 537 -27.46 -1.26 6.83
N HIS A 538 -28.35 -1.11 7.82
CA HIS A 538 -29.22 -2.18 8.30
C HIS A 538 -30.69 -1.78 8.24
N HIS A 539 -31.51 -2.63 7.62
CA HIS A 539 -32.91 -2.38 7.35
C HIS A 539 -33.79 -3.43 8.08
N PRO A 540 -34.15 -3.22 9.36
CA PRO A 540 -34.95 -4.17 10.13
C PRO A 540 -36.43 -4.25 9.70
N GLY A 541 -36.88 -3.32 8.85
CA GLY A 541 -38.16 -3.34 8.15
C GLY A 541 -37.99 -3.79 6.69
N ASN A 542 -38.69 -3.12 5.78
CA ASN A 542 -38.50 -3.27 4.33
C ASN A 542 -37.06 -2.91 3.93
N GLN A 543 -36.38 -3.80 3.21
CA GLN A 543 -35.09 -3.47 2.58
C GLN A 543 -35.37 -2.68 1.29
N PRO A 544 -34.61 -1.61 0.98
CA PRO A 544 -34.70 -0.99 -0.34
C PRO A 544 -34.34 -1.98 -1.45
N PRO A 545 -34.89 -1.81 -2.67
CA PRO A 545 -34.53 -2.67 -3.78
C PRO A 545 -33.07 -2.43 -4.20
N VAL A 546 -32.54 -3.32 -5.02
CA VAL A 546 -31.26 -3.15 -5.71
C VAL A 546 -31.55 -2.97 -7.20
N ALA A 547 -31.29 -1.78 -7.71
CA ALA A 547 -31.40 -1.45 -9.12
C ALA A 547 -30.23 -2.06 -9.91
N ASP A 548 -30.56 -2.80 -10.96
CA ASP A 548 -29.62 -3.28 -11.98
C ASP A 548 -29.98 -2.57 -13.29
N LEU A 549 -28.98 -2.08 -14.02
CA LEU A 549 -29.18 -1.44 -15.33
C LEU A 549 -28.14 -1.92 -16.31
N ARG A 550 -28.60 -2.45 -17.45
CA ARG A 550 -27.76 -2.95 -18.53
C ARG A 550 -28.28 -2.45 -19.87
N ALA A 551 -27.38 -2.36 -20.86
CA ALA A 551 -27.72 -2.08 -22.24
C ALA A 551 -27.22 -3.23 -23.15
N ASP A 552 -27.96 -3.58 -24.20
CA ASP A 552 -27.49 -4.56 -25.20
C ASP A 552 -26.32 -4.03 -26.05
N ARG A 553 -26.21 -2.70 -26.16
CA ARG A 553 -25.08 -1.94 -26.71
C ARG A 553 -24.90 -0.67 -25.89
N THR A 554 -23.66 -0.35 -25.51
CA THR A 554 -23.31 0.95 -24.90
C THR A 554 -22.76 1.95 -25.90
N TRP A 555 -22.38 1.53 -27.11
CA TRP A 555 -21.79 2.37 -28.15
C TRP A 555 -22.13 1.84 -29.55
N GLY A 556 -21.80 2.61 -30.59
CA GLY A 556 -21.89 2.20 -32.00
C GLY A 556 -22.39 3.28 -32.96
N PRO A 557 -22.28 3.04 -34.28
CA PRO A 557 -22.60 4.02 -35.32
C PRO A 557 -24.11 4.35 -35.37
N LEU A 558 -24.42 5.54 -35.90
CA LEU A 558 -25.79 6.05 -35.99
C LEU A 558 -26.58 5.45 -37.18
N PRO A 559 -27.90 5.23 -37.02
CA PRO A 559 -28.67 5.31 -35.78
C PRO A 559 -28.37 4.10 -34.88
N LEU A 560 -28.07 4.35 -33.61
CA LEU A 560 -27.83 3.31 -32.63
C LEU A 560 -29.16 2.98 -31.93
N THR A 561 -29.66 1.75 -32.07
CA THR A 561 -30.78 1.26 -31.24
C THR A 561 -30.23 0.45 -30.07
N THR A 562 -30.67 0.78 -28.86
CA THR A 562 -30.27 0.16 -27.59
C THR A 562 -31.49 -0.35 -26.85
N VAL A 563 -31.46 -1.61 -26.43
CA VAL A 563 -32.39 -2.13 -25.42
C VAL A 563 -31.76 -1.93 -24.04
N LEU A 564 -32.39 -1.07 -23.24
CA LEU A 564 -32.10 -0.90 -21.83
C LEU A 564 -32.92 -1.91 -21.03
N ASP A 565 -32.27 -2.59 -20.09
CA ASP A 565 -32.82 -3.71 -19.33
C ASP A 565 -32.51 -3.55 -17.85
N ALA A 566 -33.56 -3.36 -17.06
CA ALA A 566 -33.52 -3.29 -15.61
C ALA A 566 -34.15 -4.53 -14.95
N SER A 567 -34.53 -5.56 -15.71
CA SER A 567 -35.22 -6.75 -15.19
C SER A 567 -34.35 -7.69 -14.35
N GLY A 568 -33.06 -7.39 -14.20
CA GLY A 568 -32.18 -8.03 -13.22
C GLY A 568 -32.23 -7.38 -11.83
N SER A 569 -32.97 -6.27 -11.67
CA SER A 569 -33.18 -5.61 -10.37
C SER A 569 -33.90 -6.55 -9.41
N THR A 570 -33.50 -6.56 -8.15
CA THR A 570 -34.07 -7.46 -7.13
C THR A 570 -34.58 -6.70 -5.93
N ASP A 571 -35.60 -7.26 -5.28
CA ASP A 571 -35.94 -6.93 -3.90
C ASP A 571 -35.64 -8.13 -2.99
N ALA A 572 -35.24 -7.86 -1.75
CA ALA A 572 -34.83 -8.84 -0.76
C ALA A 572 -35.99 -9.31 0.15
N ASP A 573 -37.14 -8.61 0.15
CA ASP A 573 -38.38 -9.03 0.79
C ASP A 573 -39.34 -9.79 -0.16
N GLY A 574 -39.13 -9.64 -1.48
CA GLY A 574 -39.92 -10.24 -2.55
C GLY A 574 -41.06 -9.35 -3.07
N ASP A 575 -41.02 -8.06 -2.78
CA ASP A 575 -42.07 -7.08 -3.07
C ASP A 575 -42.12 -6.64 -4.55
N ALA A 576 -43.21 -5.98 -4.93
CA ALA A 576 -43.55 -5.71 -6.32
C ALA A 576 -42.85 -4.45 -6.86
N LEU A 577 -41.74 -4.64 -7.59
CA LEU A 577 -40.96 -3.56 -8.19
C LEU A 577 -41.71 -2.76 -9.26
N THR A 578 -41.56 -1.45 -9.18
CA THR A 578 -41.92 -0.44 -10.19
C THR A 578 -40.66 0.19 -10.79
N TYR A 579 -40.76 0.70 -12.02
CA TYR A 579 -39.62 1.18 -12.81
C TYR A 579 -39.99 2.49 -13.50
N ALA A 580 -39.18 3.52 -13.31
CA ALA A 580 -39.28 4.83 -13.95
C ALA A 580 -37.92 5.22 -14.54
N TRP A 581 -37.90 5.78 -15.74
CA TRP A 581 -36.68 5.99 -16.53
C TRP A 581 -36.41 7.45 -16.83
N ASP A 582 -35.13 7.80 -16.81
CA ASP A 582 -34.54 9.07 -17.22
C ASP A 582 -33.60 8.77 -18.40
N LEU A 583 -33.93 9.28 -19.59
CA LEU A 583 -33.27 8.96 -20.86
C LEU A 583 -32.68 10.20 -21.58
N ASP A 584 -32.94 11.41 -21.09
CA ASP A 584 -32.32 12.65 -21.57
C ASP A 584 -31.47 13.40 -20.51
N ALA A 585 -31.46 12.90 -19.27
CA ALA A 585 -30.70 13.40 -18.12
C ALA A 585 -31.20 14.74 -17.52
N ASP A 586 -32.51 14.99 -17.54
CA ASP A 586 -33.13 16.07 -16.77
C ASP A 586 -33.32 15.75 -15.26
N GLY A 587 -33.38 14.47 -14.90
CA GLY A 587 -33.51 13.98 -13.52
C GLY A 587 -34.93 13.77 -12.97
N ASP A 588 -36.00 13.95 -13.76
CA ASP A 588 -37.40 13.76 -13.30
C ASP A 588 -37.87 12.28 -13.39
N TYR A 589 -37.28 11.50 -14.30
CA TYR A 589 -37.55 10.08 -14.58
C TYR A 589 -39.00 9.81 -15.04
N ASP A 590 -39.50 10.51 -16.07
CA ASP A 590 -40.84 10.30 -16.62
C ASP A 590 -40.90 9.81 -18.09
N ASP A 591 -39.75 9.69 -18.78
CA ASP A 591 -39.63 9.23 -20.19
C ASP A 591 -40.33 7.90 -20.47
N ALA A 592 -40.11 6.91 -19.60
CA ALA A 592 -40.57 5.54 -19.80
C ALA A 592 -40.81 4.79 -18.49
N THR A 593 -41.51 3.66 -18.58
CA THR A 593 -41.86 2.80 -17.44
C THR A 593 -41.76 1.32 -17.77
N GLY A 594 -41.59 0.50 -16.73
CA GLY A 594 -41.43 -0.95 -16.84
C GLY A 594 -39.97 -1.41 -16.97
N PRO A 595 -39.68 -2.72 -16.87
CA PRO A 595 -38.32 -3.22 -16.66
C PRO A 595 -37.43 -3.29 -17.91
N ARG A 596 -37.93 -2.90 -19.09
CA ARG A 596 -37.17 -2.82 -20.35
C ARG A 596 -37.68 -1.67 -21.21
N VAL A 597 -36.77 -0.96 -21.87
CA VAL A 597 -37.06 0.13 -22.81
C VAL A 597 -36.20 -0.04 -24.07
N GLU A 598 -36.76 0.18 -25.25
CA GLU A 598 -36.02 0.24 -26.51
C GLU A 598 -35.93 1.71 -26.95
N GLN A 599 -34.71 2.23 -27.05
CA GLN A 599 -34.42 3.63 -27.40
C GLN A 599 -33.54 3.69 -28.64
N THR A 600 -33.73 4.70 -29.49
CA THR A 600 -32.94 4.87 -30.73
C THR A 600 -32.35 6.26 -30.82
N TRP A 601 -31.02 6.30 -30.85
CA TRP A 601 -30.20 7.51 -30.85
C TRP A 601 -29.81 7.86 -32.29
N THR A 602 -30.17 9.07 -32.73
CA THR A 602 -29.93 9.56 -34.10
C THR A 602 -28.85 10.63 -34.20
N GLU A 603 -28.22 11.01 -33.08
CA GLU A 603 -27.24 12.08 -32.96
C GLU A 603 -26.03 11.60 -32.15
N ALA A 604 -24.84 12.07 -32.52
CA ALA A 604 -23.60 11.72 -31.84
C ALA A 604 -23.47 12.58 -30.57
N ARG A 605 -23.56 11.94 -29.41
CA ARG A 605 -23.37 12.55 -28.08
C ARG A 605 -23.10 11.49 -27.05
N ASN A 606 -22.55 11.88 -25.91
CA ASN A 606 -22.65 11.06 -24.71
C ASN A 606 -24.08 11.21 -24.16
N ALA A 607 -24.70 10.08 -23.86
CA ALA A 607 -26.08 9.98 -23.40
C ALA A 607 -26.10 9.23 -22.05
N PRO A 608 -25.90 9.93 -20.91
CA PRO A 608 -26.23 9.37 -19.62
C PRO A 608 -27.72 9.01 -19.56
N VAL A 609 -28.02 7.84 -18.99
CA VAL A 609 -29.38 7.33 -18.77
C VAL A 609 -29.45 6.65 -17.40
N ALA A 610 -30.61 6.72 -16.76
CA ALA A 610 -30.84 6.14 -15.44
C ALA A 610 -32.21 5.47 -15.32
N VAL A 611 -32.30 4.53 -14.37
CA VAL A 611 -33.55 3.89 -13.94
C VAL A 611 -33.70 4.04 -12.43
N ARG A 612 -34.88 4.49 -12.00
CA ARG A 612 -35.33 4.50 -10.61
C ARG A 612 -36.24 3.28 -10.41
N VAL A 613 -35.83 2.38 -9.53
CA VAL A 613 -36.54 1.15 -9.18
C VAL A 613 -37.12 1.32 -7.79
N ALA A 614 -38.41 1.08 -7.60
CA ALA A 614 -39.10 1.39 -6.34
C ALA A 614 -40.12 0.33 -5.92
N ASP A 615 -40.23 0.10 -4.61
CA ASP A 615 -41.19 -0.79 -3.97
C ASP A 615 -42.37 0.00 -3.34
N ALA A 616 -43.00 -0.52 -2.28
CA ALA A 616 -44.10 0.13 -1.57
C ALA A 616 -43.69 1.28 -0.60
N GLY A 617 -42.40 1.50 -0.34
CA GLY A 617 -41.89 2.51 0.60
C GLY A 617 -40.44 2.98 0.43
N ALA A 618 -39.64 2.32 -0.42
CA ALA A 618 -38.25 2.64 -0.72
C ALA A 618 -37.97 2.63 -2.24
N ALA A 619 -36.83 3.19 -2.64
CA ALA A 619 -36.37 3.24 -4.02
C ALA A 619 -34.85 3.23 -4.11
N ASP A 620 -34.36 2.81 -5.27
CA ASP A 620 -32.94 2.69 -5.63
C ASP A 620 -32.72 3.17 -7.07
N ARG A 621 -31.47 3.46 -7.45
CA ARG A 621 -31.14 3.99 -8.77
C ARG A 621 -29.92 3.31 -9.37
N ALA A 622 -29.97 3.02 -10.67
CA ALA A 622 -28.82 2.61 -11.46
C ALA A 622 -28.71 3.48 -12.72
N ALA A 623 -27.49 3.81 -13.13
CA ALA A 623 -27.21 4.71 -14.24
C ALA A 623 -26.00 4.22 -15.07
N LEU A 624 -25.98 4.55 -16.36
CA LEU A 624 -24.84 4.33 -17.25
C LEU A 624 -24.76 5.42 -18.33
N THR A 625 -23.61 5.57 -18.97
CA THR A 625 -23.46 6.42 -20.16
C THR A 625 -23.44 5.59 -21.42
N LEU A 626 -24.24 6.00 -22.40
CA LEU A 626 -24.23 5.50 -23.77
C LEU A 626 -23.44 6.45 -24.66
N PHE A 627 -22.84 5.89 -25.71
CA PHE A 627 -21.99 6.58 -26.66
C PHE A 627 -22.49 6.31 -28.09
N PRO A 628 -23.68 6.79 -28.47
CA PRO A 628 -24.15 6.75 -29.85
C PRO A 628 -23.27 7.59 -30.78
N GLY A 629 -23.03 7.05 -31.98
CA GLY A 629 -22.16 7.66 -33.00
C GLY A 629 -20.69 7.63 -32.63
N ASP A 630 -20.23 6.51 -32.06
CA ASP A 630 -18.93 6.34 -31.41
C ASP A 630 -18.47 4.88 -31.46
N THR A 631 -17.16 4.64 -31.42
CA THR A 631 -16.57 3.32 -31.18
C THR A 631 -15.33 3.40 -30.26
N PRO A 632 -15.01 2.38 -29.44
CA PRO A 632 -13.82 2.43 -28.59
C PRO A 632 -12.53 2.27 -29.41
N PRO A 633 -11.43 2.97 -29.05
CA PRO A 633 -10.19 2.97 -29.83
C PRO A 633 -9.54 1.59 -29.96
N GLU A 634 -8.96 1.26 -31.12
CA GLU A 634 -8.15 0.04 -31.29
C GLU A 634 -6.74 0.26 -30.72
N VAL A 635 -6.48 -0.29 -29.53
CA VAL A 635 -5.16 -0.25 -28.88
C VAL A 635 -4.30 -1.45 -29.29
N THR A 636 -3.04 -1.17 -29.58
CA THR A 636 -1.98 -2.12 -29.91
C THR A 636 -0.79 -1.94 -28.96
N LEU A 637 -0.21 -3.04 -28.50
CA LEU A 637 1.02 -3.07 -27.70
C LEU A 637 2.13 -3.70 -28.56
N ALA A 638 3.20 -2.95 -28.81
CA ALA A 638 4.29 -3.38 -29.69
C ALA A 638 5.46 -3.97 -28.90
N GLU A 639 5.83 -3.34 -27.79
CA GLU A 639 6.78 -3.86 -26.79
C GLU A 639 6.28 -3.51 -25.38
N PRO A 640 6.56 -4.32 -24.34
CA PRO A 640 7.23 -5.62 -24.43
C PRO A 640 6.33 -6.70 -25.05
N THR A 641 6.90 -7.87 -25.33
CA THR A 641 6.15 -9.04 -25.83
C THR A 641 6.04 -10.16 -24.78
N ALA A 642 5.04 -11.03 -24.93
CA ALA A 642 4.75 -12.13 -23.97
C ALA A 642 5.85 -13.19 -23.83
N ASP A 643 6.88 -13.17 -24.68
CA ASP A 643 8.06 -14.03 -24.58
C ASP A 643 9.14 -13.45 -23.63
N LEU A 644 9.04 -12.17 -23.25
CA LEU A 644 9.90 -11.55 -22.24
C LEU A 644 9.73 -12.28 -20.89
N ARG A 645 10.85 -12.65 -20.26
CA ARG A 645 10.89 -13.08 -18.86
C ARG A 645 11.72 -12.08 -18.08
N TRP A 646 11.10 -11.44 -17.09
CA TRP A 646 11.71 -10.29 -16.40
C TRP A 646 12.56 -10.72 -15.21
N SER A 647 13.60 -9.94 -14.94
CA SER A 647 14.43 -10.02 -13.73
C SER A 647 14.30 -8.72 -12.94
N VAL A 648 14.53 -8.77 -11.64
CA VAL A 648 14.52 -7.58 -10.76
C VAL A 648 15.57 -6.57 -11.22
N GLY A 649 15.20 -5.28 -11.26
CA GLY A 649 16.04 -4.19 -11.76
C GLY A 649 16.13 -4.11 -13.30
N GLN A 650 15.46 -5.00 -14.03
CA GLN A 650 15.41 -4.93 -15.49
C GLN A 650 14.58 -3.74 -15.96
N GLN A 651 15.10 -2.98 -16.92
CA GLN A 651 14.34 -1.95 -17.62
C GLN A 651 13.34 -2.59 -18.60
N ILE A 652 12.06 -2.29 -18.43
CA ILE A 652 10.94 -2.75 -19.26
C ILE A 652 10.41 -1.55 -20.05
N THR A 653 10.91 -1.38 -21.27
CA THR A 653 10.41 -0.38 -22.20
C THR A 653 9.04 -0.79 -22.74
N VAL A 654 8.06 0.09 -22.62
CA VAL A 654 6.70 -0.08 -23.16
C VAL A 654 6.53 0.86 -24.35
N SER A 655 5.92 0.35 -25.42
CA SER A 655 5.64 1.10 -26.65
C SER A 655 4.35 0.58 -27.29
N ALA A 656 3.42 1.48 -27.57
CA ALA A 656 2.08 1.16 -28.02
C ALA A 656 1.54 2.14 -29.08
N GLY A 657 0.48 1.74 -29.77
CA GLY A 657 -0.21 2.48 -30.83
C GLY A 657 -1.73 2.42 -30.61
N ALA A 658 -2.45 3.55 -30.68
CA ALA A 658 -3.91 3.57 -30.55
C ALA A 658 -4.54 4.40 -31.68
N THR A 659 -5.56 3.83 -32.32
CA THR A 659 -6.32 4.52 -33.37
C THR A 659 -7.81 4.28 -33.22
N ASP A 660 -8.59 5.33 -33.35
CA ASP A 660 -10.04 5.32 -33.36
C ASP A 660 -10.61 5.54 -34.78
N ALA A 661 -11.86 5.12 -35.02
CA ALA A 661 -12.56 5.25 -36.29
C ALA A 661 -13.17 6.64 -36.53
N GLU A 662 -13.55 7.34 -35.46
CA GLU A 662 -14.16 8.67 -35.47
C GLU A 662 -13.09 9.78 -35.35
N ASP A 663 -12.11 9.63 -34.45
CA ASP A 663 -11.04 10.62 -34.16
C ASP A 663 -9.74 10.40 -34.96
N GLY A 664 -9.40 9.16 -35.35
CA GLY A 664 -8.17 8.84 -36.09
C GLY A 664 -7.01 8.37 -35.19
N GLU A 665 -5.91 9.14 -35.11
CA GLU A 665 -4.79 8.81 -34.21
C GLU A 665 -5.04 9.43 -32.84
N VAL A 666 -5.16 8.60 -31.79
CA VAL A 666 -5.53 9.08 -30.45
C VAL A 666 -4.37 9.85 -29.84
N ASP A 667 -4.59 11.13 -29.50
CA ASP A 667 -3.59 12.02 -28.91
C ASP A 667 -2.90 11.34 -27.72
N PRO A 668 -1.55 11.22 -27.69
CA PRO A 668 -0.80 10.71 -26.53
C PRO A 668 -1.19 11.33 -25.19
N GLY A 669 -1.73 12.56 -25.18
CA GLY A 669 -2.33 13.22 -24.01
C GLY A 669 -3.58 12.53 -23.42
N ALA A 670 -4.16 11.54 -24.09
CA ALA A 670 -5.32 10.76 -23.62
C ALA A 670 -4.98 9.31 -23.24
N TRP A 671 -3.69 9.03 -22.95
CA TRP A 671 -3.18 7.69 -22.68
C TRP A 671 -2.69 7.53 -21.24
N GLN A 672 -2.78 6.30 -20.74
CA GLN A 672 -2.15 5.84 -19.51
C GLN A 672 -1.43 4.52 -19.78
N ILE A 673 -0.15 4.44 -19.43
CA ILE A 673 0.61 3.19 -19.43
C ILE A 673 0.97 2.87 -17.99
N GLY A 674 0.60 1.69 -17.50
CA GLY A 674 0.80 1.33 -16.10
C GLY A 674 1.48 -0.02 -15.89
N LEU A 675 2.39 -0.07 -14.93
CA LEU A 675 2.97 -1.32 -14.42
C LEU A 675 2.34 -1.64 -13.06
N SER A 676 1.94 -2.89 -12.87
CA SER A 676 1.54 -3.40 -11.56
C SER A 676 2.16 -4.78 -11.29
N ILE A 677 2.31 -5.15 -10.01
CA ILE A 677 2.89 -6.44 -9.62
C ILE A 677 1.86 -7.33 -8.92
N LYS A 678 1.42 -8.34 -9.66
CA LYS A 678 0.45 -9.34 -9.23
C LYS A 678 1.17 -10.44 -8.44
N HIS A 679 1.06 -10.40 -7.12
CA HIS A 679 1.70 -11.34 -6.20
C HIS A 679 0.74 -12.49 -5.84
N CYS A 680 1.11 -13.73 -6.15
CA CYS A 680 0.24 -14.91 -6.06
C CYS A 680 0.84 -16.05 -5.20
N PRO A 681 1.33 -15.80 -3.97
CA PRO A 681 2.03 -16.81 -3.15
C PRO A 681 1.14 -17.99 -2.77
N SER A 682 -0.16 -17.73 -2.62
CA SER A 682 -1.21 -18.76 -2.63
C SER A 682 -2.58 -18.20 -3.02
N ILE A 683 -2.84 -16.91 -2.79
CA ILE A 683 -3.94 -16.14 -3.40
C ILE A 683 -3.34 -14.87 -4.00
N CYS A 684 -3.89 -14.43 -5.13
CA CYS A 684 -3.41 -13.25 -5.85
C CYS A 684 -3.99 -11.96 -5.27
N HIS A 685 -3.12 -11.00 -4.96
CA HIS A 685 -3.44 -9.58 -4.90
C HIS A 685 -2.45 -8.84 -5.81
N THR A 686 -2.65 -7.53 -6.00
CA THR A 686 -1.79 -6.72 -6.85
C THR A 686 -1.44 -5.41 -6.16
N HIS A 687 -0.20 -4.95 -6.38
CA HIS A 687 0.26 -3.61 -5.99
C HIS A 687 0.44 -2.76 -7.25
N PRO A 688 -0.10 -1.53 -7.33
CA PRO A 688 0.31 -0.57 -8.35
C PRO A 688 1.80 -0.27 -8.18
N VAL A 689 2.57 -0.29 -9.27
CA VAL A 689 4.01 0.02 -9.22
C VAL A 689 4.25 1.45 -9.68
N GLU A 690 3.68 1.82 -10.84
CA GLU A 690 3.82 3.13 -11.47
C GLU A 690 2.81 3.25 -12.62
N VAL A 691 2.17 4.42 -12.80
CA VAL A 691 1.41 4.75 -14.03
C VAL A 691 1.93 6.05 -14.63
N VAL A 692 2.28 6.01 -15.91
CA VAL A 692 2.72 7.17 -16.67
C VAL A 692 1.62 7.57 -17.64
N SER A 693 0.97 8.69 -17.34
CA SER A 693 -0.02 9.35 -18.19
C SER A 693 0.65 10.15 -19.32
N TYR A 694 -0.14 10.56 -20.31
CA TYR A 694 0.25 11.52 -21.36
C TYR A 694 1.36 11.02 -22.32
N THR A 695 1.52 9.71 -22.48
CA THR A 695 2.52 9.12 -23.38
C THR A 695 2.10 7.77 -23.96
N SER A 696 2.54 7.50 -25.19
CA SER A 696 2.46 6.19 -25.85
C SER A 696 3.73 5.33 -25.68
N THR A 697 4.77 5.88 -25.03
CA THR A 697 6.01 5.15 -24.70
C THR A 697 6.55 5.51 -23.31
N THR A 698 7.03 4.53 -22.56
CA THR A 698 7.69 4.73 -21.25
C THR A 698 8.70 3.60 -20.97
N THR A 699 9.42 3.62 -19.85
CA THR A 699 10.29 2.52 -19.42
C THR A 699 10.30 2.41 -17.91
N PHE A 700 9.79 1.29 -17.40
CA PHE A 700 9.73 1.00 -15.97
C PHE A 700 10.94 0.19 -15.49
N THR A 701 11.33 0.35 -14.23
CA THR A 701 12.26 -0.59 -13.57
C THR A 701 11.47 -1.73 -12.94
N ALA A 702 11.75 -2.98 -13.33
CA ALA A 702 11.09 -4.16 -12.77
C ALA A 702 11.36 -4.29 -11.26
N PRO A 703 10.33 -4.25 -10.38
CA PRO A 703 10.51 -4.27 -8.93
C PRO A 703 10.88 -5.67 -8.40
N ASP A 704 11.25 -5.75 -7.12
CA ASP A 704 11.48 -7.01 -6.41
C ASP A 704 10.21 -7.48 -5.67
N HIS A 705 10.04 -8.79 -5.52
CA HIS A 705 8.92 -9.39 -4.77
C HIS A 705 9.14 -10.89 -4.49
N GLU A 706 8.49 -11.44 -3.45
CA GLU A 706 8.48 -12.90 -3.24
C GLU A 706 7.86 -13.64 -4.44
N TYR A 707 8.57 -14.66 -4.96
CA TYR A 707 8.06 -15.56 -5.99
C TYR A 707 6.95 -16.49 -5.45
N PRO A 708 5.86 -16.73 -6.20
CA PRO A 708 5.56 -16.18 -7.53
C PRO A 708 4.87 -14.81 -7.49
N SER A 709 5.41 -13.88 -8.28
CA SER A 709 4.73 -12.68 -8.75
C SER A 709 4.92 -12.56 -10.27
N SER A 710 3.94 -11.96 -10.94
CA SER A 710 4.02 -11.57 -12.36
C SER A 710 3.75 -10.08 -12.50
N LEU A 711 4.36 -9.42 -13.47
CA LEU A 711 4.03 -8.02 -13.77
C LEU A 711 2.85 -8.00 -14.74
N ALA A 712 1.91 -7.07 -14.55
CA ALA A 712 1.00 -6.66 -15.62
C ALA A 712 1.54 -5.35 -16.21
N VAL A 713 1.58 -5.27 -17.54
CA VAL A 713 1.72 -4.02 -18.29
C VAL A 713 0.37 -3.73 -18.89
N THR A 714 -0.24 -2.59 -18.56
CA THR A 714 -1.43 -2.09 -19.26
C THR A 714 -1.11 -0.89 -20.12
N VAL A 715 -1.91 -0.75 -21.18
CA VAL A 715 -2.05 0.47 -21.95
C VAL A 715 -3.53 0.74 -22.09
N ALA A 716 -3.98 1.83 -21.51
CA ALA A 716 -5.30 2.41 -21.71
C ALA A 716 -5.16 3.63 -22.64
N ALA A 717 -6.03 3.72 -23.64
CA ALA A 717 -6.20 4.93 -24.44
C ALA A 717 -7.69 5.28 -24.48
N THR A 718 -7.98 6.56 -24.33
CA THR A 718 -9.34 7.12 -24.31
C THR A 718 -9.52 8.06 -25.50
N ASP A 719 -10.65 7.99 -26.18
CA ASP A 719 -10.98 8.90 -27.29
C ASP A 719 -11.41 10.30 -26.80
N SER A 720 -11.77 11.21 -27.71
CA SER A 720 -12.23 12.57 -27.39
C SER A 720 -13.57 12.63 -26.64
N ARG A 721 -14.26 11.50 -26.48
CA ARG A 721 -15.59 11.41 -25.89
C ARG A 721 -15.63 10.60 -24.59
N GLY A 722 -14.62 9.79 -24.29
CA GLY A 722 -14.51 9.04 -23.04
C GLY A 722 -14.74 7.53 -23.16
N LEU A 723 -14.73 6.91 -24.35
CA LEU A 723 -14.58 5.45 -24.41
C LEU A 723 -13.10 5.10 -24.26
N THR A 724 -12.80 4.24 -23.28
CA THR A 724 -11.44 3.73 -23.03
C THR A 724 -11.32 2.29 -23.49
N THR A 725 -10.30 1.99 -24.29
CA THR A 725 -9.85 0.62 -24.51
C THR A 725 -8.58 0.37 -23.72
N THR A 726 -8.60 -0.66 -22.86
CA THR A 726 -7.41 -1.14 -22.13
C THR A 726 -6.92 -2.47 -22.71
N ARG A 727 -5.62 -2.56 -22.99
CA ARG A 727 -4.91 -3.84 -23.17
C ARG A 727 -4.07 -4.15 -21.94
N GLU A 728 -4.07 -5.42 -21.54
CA GLU A 728 -3.12 -5.99 -20.58
C GLU A 728 -2.14 -6.92 -21.31
N LEU A 729 -0.91 -6.97 -20.81
CA LEU A 729 0.08 -8.02 -21.05
C LEU A 729 0.69 -8.47 -19.72
N THR A 730 0.37 -9.70 -19.31
CA THR A 730 1.05 -10.36 -18.19
C THR A 730 2.47 -10.79 -18.60
N LEU A 731 3.47 -10.38 -17.82
CA LEU A 731 4.87 -10.79 -17.93
C LEU A 731 5.23 -11.74 -16.79
N GLU A 732 5.60 -12.96 -17.16
CA GLU A 732 6.12 -13.99 -16.25
C GLU A 732 7.57 -13.65 -15.82
N PRO A 733 7.97 -13.88 -14.56
CA PRO A 733 9.35 -13.69 -14.13
C PRO A 733 10.29 -14.72 -14.75
N ASP A 734 11.60 -14.48 -14.73
CA ASP A 734 12.58 -15.56 -14.87
C ASP A 734 12.80 -16.26 -13.50
N PRO A 735 12.42 -17.55 -13.34
CA PRO A 735 12.47 -18.22 -12.05
C PRO A 735 13.83 -18.91 -11.80
N GLN A 736 14.64 -18.34 -10.92
CA GLN A 736 15.88 -18.96 -10.45
C GLN A 736 15.61 -19.89 -9.25
N ARG A 737 16.28 -21.04 -9.22
CA ARG A 737 16.17 -22.03 -8.12
C ARG A 737 17.47 -22.10 -7.34
N VAL A 738 17.43 -21.74 -6.06
CA VAL A 738 18.60 -21.72 -5.17
C VAL A 738 18.50 -22.82 -4.11
N ARG A 739 19.58 -23.58 -3.92
CA ARG A 739 19.67 -24.68 -2.94
C ARG A 739 20.44 -24.25 -1.70
N PHE A 740 19.77 -24.28 -0.55
CA PHE A 740 20.36 -23.93 0.74
C PHE A 740 20.70 -25.21 1.51
N GLY A 741 21.98 -25.39 1.84
CA GLY A 741 22.51 -26.60 2.43
C GLY A 741 23.42 -26.38 3.63
N SER A 742 23.95 -27.47 4.17
CA SER A 742 24.97 -27.44 5.22
C SER A 742 25.84 -28.70 5.12
N ASN A 743 26.97 -28.72 5.83
CA ASN A 743 27.70 -29.94 6.14
C ASN A 743 27.09 -30.73 7.30
N VAL A 744 26.14 -30.15 8.04
CA VAL A 744 25.36 -30.81 9.11
C VAL A 744 23.97 -31.15 8.58
N ARG A 745 23.66 -32.45 8.46
CA ARG A 745 22.34 -32.92 8.03
C ARG A 745 21.28 -32.52 9.07
N GLY A 746 20.18 -31.92 8.62
CA GLY A 746 19.07 -31.51 9.50
C GLY A 746 19.27 -30.18 10.24
N ALA A 747 20.40 -29.49 10.01
CA ALA A 747 20.61 -28.12 10.48
C ALA A 747 19.53 -27.15 9.96
N SER A 748 19.26 -26.09 10.71
CA SER A 748 18.36 -25.00 10.30
C SER A 748 19.14 -23.80 9.78
N LEU A 749 18.53 -23.05 8.87
CA LEU A 749 18.97 -21.76 8.34
C LEU A 749 17.76 -20.80 8.39
N SER A 750 17.99 -19.50 8.17
CA SER A 750 16.94 -18.58 7.70
C SER A 750 17.22 -18.16 6.27
N VAL A 751 16.17 -17.98 5.46
CA VAL A 751 16.21 -17.60 4.04
C VAL A 751 14.96 -16.80 3.73
N ALA A 752 15.07 -15.48 3.57
CA ALA A 752 13.96 -14.53 3.47
C ALA A 752 12.91 -14.78 4.57
N GLY A 753 13.28 -14.46 5.81
CA GLY A 753 12.52 -14.68 7.05
C GLY A 753 12.32 -16.14 7.47
N GLU A 754 12.16 -17.05 6.50
CA GLU A 754 11.73 -18.43 6.75
C GLU A 754 12.83 -19.32 7.35
N ARG A 755 12.48 -19.98 8.46
CA ARG A 755 13.30 -21.00 9.13
C ARG A 755 13.35 -22.33 8.34
N VAL A 756 14.13 -22.38 7.27
CA VAL A 756 14.28 -23.56 6.41
C VAL A 756 15.26 -24.62 6.95
N ARG A 757 14.98 -25.91 6.66
CA ARG A 757 15.92 -27.01 6.91
C ARG A 757 16.95 -27.15 5.79
N ALA A 758 18.22 -27.31 6.15
CA ALA A 758 19.32 -27.50 5.20
C ALA A 758 19.12 -28.71 4.28
N GLY A 759 19.26 -28.48 2.97
CA GLY A 759 18.98 -29.44 1.89
C GLY A 759 17.75 -29.09 1.05
N ARG A 760 17.04 -28.01 1.37
CA ARG A 760 15.89 -27.49 0.60
C ARG A 760 16.35 -26.66 -0.62
N VAL A 761 15.41 -26.43 -1.52
CA VAL A 761 15.51 -25.54 -2.68
C VAL A 761 14.30 -24.61 -2.61
N ARG A 762 14.51 -23.29 -2.65
CA ARG A 762 13.45 -22.30 -2.93
C ARG A 762 13.56 -21.84 -4.39
N THR A 763 12.47 -21.29 -4.92
CA THR A 763 12.47 -20.53 -6.18
C THR A 763 12.34 -19.06 -5.82
N PHE A 764 13.02 -18.19 -6.56
CA PHE A 764 12.91 -16.74 -6.49
C PHE A 764 12.89 -16.19 -7.91
N ILE A 765 12.70 -14.88 -8.05
CA ILE A 765 12.88 -14.18 -9.31
C ILE A 765 14.38 -13.93 -9.50
N THR A 766 14.89 -14.01 -10.73
CA THR A 766 16.28 -13.63 -11.04
C THR A 766 16.50 -12.16 -10.66
N GLY A 767 17.59 -11.86 -9.95
CA GLY A 767 17.88 -10.54 -9.41
C GLY A 767 17.35 -10.25 -8.00
N SER A 768 16.38 -11.02 -7.48
CA SER A 768 15.79 -10.74 -6.15
C SER A 768 16.80 -10.70 -5.01
N THR A 769 16.64 -9.77 -4.07
CA THR A 769 17.50 -9.61 -2.89
C THR A 769 16.86 -10.29 -1.69
N VAL A 770 17.51 -11.32 -1.14
CA VAL A 770 16.98 -12.10 -0.01
C VAL A 770 18.00 -12.24 1.13
N THR A 771 17.61 -11.92 2.36
CA THR A 771 18.47 -12.14 3.54
C THR A 771 18.68 -13.63 3.79
N LEU A 772 19.95 -14.03 3.94
CA LEU A 772 20.37 -15.38 4.30
C LEU A 772 21.06 -15.34 5.67
N ALA A 773 20.59 -16.15 6.63
CA ALA A 773 21.18 -16.20 7.95
C ALA A 773 21.47 -17.63 8.42
N ALA A 774 22.65 -17.84 8.98
CA ALA A 774 23.03 -19.09 9.63
C ALA A 774 23.11 -18.92 11.16
N PRO A 775 22.33 -19.68 11.97
CA PRO A 775 22.41 -19.61 13.44
C PRO A 775 23.85 -19.75 13.95
N ARG A 776 24.34 -18.78 14.74
CA ARG A 776 25.74 -18.75 15.24
C ARG A 776 26.10 -20.04 15.96
N VAL A 777 25.16 -20.57 16.74
CA VAL A 777 25.21 -21.86 17.41
C VAL A 777 23.89 -22.59 17.14
N GLN A 778 23.92 -23.90 16.90
CA GLN A 778 22.71 -24.72 16.88
C GLN A 778 22.94 -26.12 17.43
N ARG A 779 21.89 -26.77 17.92
CA ARG A 779 21.91 -28.17 18.37
C ARG A 779 21.25 -29.06 17.32
N VAL A 780 21.99 -30.06 16.85
CA VAL A 780 21.50 -31.07 15.90
C VAL A 780 21.94 -32.45 16.40
N ASP A 781 21.00 -33.39 16.49
CA ASP A 781 21.19 -34.72 17.10
C ASP A 781 21.85 -34.65 18.50
N GLY A 782 21.36 -33.71 19.33
CA GLY A 782 21.87 -33.40 20.67
C GLY A 782 23.25 -32.71 20.71
N ARG A 783 23.98 -32.63 19.58
CA ARG A 783 25.34 -32.11 19.49
C ARG A 783 25.33 -30.60 19.22
N ARG A 784 26.17 -29.84 19.93
CA ARG A 784 26.37 -28.40 19.70
C ARG A 784 27.28 -28.19 18.49
N TRP A 785 26.80 -27.42 17.53
CA TRP A 785 27.52 -26.95 16.35
C TRP A 785 27.67 -25.43 16.41
N VAL A 786 28.78 -24.92 15.89
CA VAL A 786 29.07 -23.48 15.81
C VAL A 786 29.41 -23.14 14.36
N PHE A 787 28.81 -22.07 13.83
CA PHE A 787 29.04 -21.62 12.45
C PHE A 787 30.53 -21.33 12.18
N ARG A 788 30.92 -21.38 10.90
CA ARG A 788 32.28 -21.04 10.44
C ARG A 788 32.30 -20.03 9.30
N ARG A 789 31.53 -20.28 8.25
CA ARG A 789 31.36 -19.47 7.04
C ARG A 789 30.32 -20.12 6.14
N TRP A 790 29.83 -19.38 5.14
CA TRP A 790 29.17 -19.98 3.98
C TRP A 790 30.20 -20.57 2.99
N SER A 791 29.74 -21.14 1.88
CA SER A 791 30.59 -21.88 0.93
C SER A 791 31.27 -21.01 -0.14
N ASP A 792 30.64 -19.87 -0.42
CA ASP A 792 31.11 -18.72 -1.18
C ASP A 792 32.17 -17.91 -0.41
N GLY A 793 32.00 -17.79 0.91
CA GLY A 793 32.86 -17.01 1.81
C GLY A 793 32.11 -15.93 2.60
N SER A 794 30.84 -15.69 2.29
CA SER A 794 30.02 -14.58 2.79
C SER A 794 29.80 -14.60 4.32
N ALA A 795 29.48 -13.42 4.86
CA ALA A 795 29.21 -13.19 6.27
C ALA A 795 28.06 -14.06 6.82
N ARG A 796 28.00 -14.25 8.14
CA ARG A 796 27.05 -15.19 8.79
C ARG A 796 25.60 -14.88 8.43
N VAL A 797 25.29 -13.59 8.40
CA VAL A 797 24.10 -13.00 7.79
C VAL A 797 24.60 -12.18 6.61
N HIS A 798 23.88 -12.19 5.48
CA HIS A 798 24.11 -11.32 4.34
C HIS A 798 22.87 -11.30 3.44
N ALA A 799 22.69 -10.24 2.66
CA ALA A 799 21.79 -10.27 1.52
C ALA A 799 22.40 -11.10 0.37
N LEU A 800 21.62 -11.99 -0.22
CA LEU A 800 21.92 -12.64 -1.50
C LEU A 800 21.09 -11.96 -2.59
N VAL A 801 21.76 -11.32 -3.54
CA VAL A 801 21.18 -11.07 -4.87
C VAL A 801 21.12 -12.41 -5.60
N VAL A 802 19.92 -12.83 -6.00
CA VAL A 802 19.65 -14.11 -6.66
C VAL A 802 20.28 -14.07 -8.06
N PRO A 803 21.29 -14.92 -8.35
CA PRO A 803 22.08 -14.80 -9.57
C PRO A 803 21.35 -15.31 -10.80
N ASP A 804 21.75 -14.84 -11.97
CA ASP A 804 21.26 -15.24 -13.29
C ASP A 804 21.03 -16.76 -13.44
N ARG A 805 19.93 -17.11 -14.11
CA ARG A 805 19.57 -18.49 -14.42
C ARG A 805 20.62 -19.15 -15.32
N GLY A 806 21.06 -20.35 -14.92
CA GLY A 806 22.04 -21.13 -15.67
C GLY A 806 21.90 -22.64 -15.44
N ASP A 807 22.71 -23.42 -16.15
CA ASP A 807 22.66 -24.91 -16.24
C ASP A 807 22.66 -25.68 -14.91
N ARG A 808 22.99 -25.04 -13.79
CA ARG A 808 23.12 -25.66 -12.47
C ARG A 808 22.51 -24.79 -11.39
N THR A 809 21.53 -25.35 -10.67
CA THR A 809 20.96 -24.81 -9.42
C THR A 809 22.10 -24.34 -8.47
N PRO A 810 22.30 -23.03 -8.26
CA PRO A 810 23.29 -22.53 -7.30
C PRO A 810 23.08 -23.15 -5.92
N THR A 811 24.16 -23.48 -5.23
CA THR A 811 24.12 -24.23 -3.95
C THR A 811 24.99 -23.58 -2.90
N LEU A 812 24.37 -22.81 -2.01
CA LEU A 812 25.01 -22.21 -0.84
C LEU A 812 24.99 -23.19 0.34
N ARG A 813 26.11 -23.29 1.08
CA ARG A 813 26.24 -24.23 2.21
C ARG A 813 26.81 -23.55 3.45
N ALA A 814 26.01 -23.44 4.51
CA ALA A 814 26.49 -23.03 5.82
C ALA A 814 27.39 -24.12 6.41
N LEU A 815 28.67 -23.80 6.63
CA LEU A 815 29.65 -24.72 7.18
C LEU A 815 29.75 -24.55 8.70
N TYR A 816 29.56 -25.65 9.42
CA TYR A 816 29.62 -25.72 10.87
C TYR A 816 30.81 -26.55 11.36
N ARG A 817 31.42 -26.12 12.46
CA ARG A 817 32.29 -26.96 13.30
C ARG A 817 31.45 -27.59 14.41
N ARG A 818 31.79 -28.82 14.82
CA ARG A 818 31.33 -29.35 16.12
C ARG A 818 32.04 -28.55 17.22
N ALA A 819 31.30 -28.13 18.25
CA ALA A 819 31.93 -27.59 19.45
C ALA A 819 32.77 -28.71 20.13
N ARG A 820 33.96 -28.37 20.63
CA ARG A 820 34.54 -29.16 21.72
C ARG A 820 33.70 -28.89 22.97
N GLY A 821 33.46 -29.94 23.76
CA GLY A 821 32.71 -29.85 25.01
C GLY A 821 33.49 -29.07 26.05
#